data_AF-B8LNF9-F1
#
_entry.id   AF-B8LNF9-F1
#
_cell.length_a   1.000
_cell.length_b   1.000
_cell.length_c   1.000
_cell.angle_alpha   90.00
_cell.angle_beta   90.00
_cell.angle_gamma   90.00
#
_symmetry.space_group_name_H-M   'P 1'
#
loop_
_entity.id
_entity.type
_entity.pdbx_description
1 polymer ?
#
loop_
_entity_poly.entity_id
_entity_poly.type
_entity_poly.pdbx_seq_one_letter_code
_entity_poly.pdbx_strand_id
1 'polypeptide(L)'
;MEETPKGKSSSIVRTISDQMEEVAKEVLTPAKRTAIGRSTSELLVDQATKEVLVTRKSSLASLGRTISDNIDNTTVPTTPGARKPPLGRKMQSPRVSGHIPKWKSGQLRIEDELTNAFFEEVALSRASSATSHGLSFSIAGPVVAPAGDSGLINDLQEARLHASVALKKKETESKDVEMTVNLDSELPQRDPPLPICLKFLEVQYKVILQGKPTSILTSSWTEPIFFEKDILYGVSGSIAPGEMLAMMGPSGSGKTTLINLLGGRIQQNVSGSITYNDQPYSKALKRRIGFVTQDDVLFPHLTVRETLTYTALLRLPRTLTKHQREQRAQEVVRELGLERCQDTIIGGNFVRGISGGERKRVCIGCEILIDPSLLFLDEPTSGLDSTTALRIVQMLHDIARAGRTVVSTIHQPSSRLFHKFDKLILLGEGHSIYFGKASDAMEYFSSVGFSPFLAMNPADFLLDLANGNIHDISVPAELENTSHAEAEDNHGDKFPRSLSSHDVLEYLIEAYETNVAPMEKAKLITLNEVTDDLKSSVSAKREWGATWWDQFSILFVRGLKERRHEYLSFLRIAQVFLTALILGLLWWQSNIDTPKGLQDQIGLIFFIAVFWGFFPVFTAIFTFPQERAMLSKERAVDMYRLSAYFMARILSDLPLDLFLPIGFLLIVYFMAHLRMTVTAFLLTMLTTFLSIVASQGLGLAIGAAFMDLKKATTLASVTMMAFMLAGGFFVQRVHPFIKWIRYLSFNYYTYKILLKIQYDADQLYDCSSPSGCKSIATSSSLRGIPLDGGIKEATVMLIMVFGYRLLAYFSLLRMKLRV
;
A
#
# COMPACT_ATOMS: atom_id res chain seq x y z
N MET A 1 38.97 18.21 -62.71
CA MET A 1 38.28 19.46 -62.33
C MET A 1 37.12 19.03 -61.45
N GLU A 2 36.96 19.43 -60.20
CA GLU A 2 37.47 20.61 -59.48
C GLU A 2 37.26 20.40 -57.96
N GLU A 3 37.75 21.33 -57.16
CA GLU A 3 38.24 21.22 -55.79
C GLU A 3 37.19 21.23 -54.64
N THR A 4 37.69 20.88 -53.45
CA THR A 4 37.09 21.03 -52.11
C THR A 4 36.84 22.49 -51.68
N PRO A 5 36.10 22.71 -50.57
CA PRO A 5 36.85 23.13 -49.36
C PRO A 5 36.35 22.53 -48.03
N LYS A 6 37.31 22.05 -47.23
CA LYS A 6 37.19 21.82 -45.77
C LYS A 6 37.84 23.00 -45.05
N GLY A 7 37.15 23.62 -44.09
CA GLY A 7 37.79 24.54 -43.15
C GLY A 7 36.83 25.54 -42.52
N LYS A 8 36.23 25.19 -41.37
CA LYS A 8 35.72 26.17 -40.38
C LYS A 8 35.31 25.58 -39.01
N SER A 9 35.27 24.26 -38.83
CA SER A 9 34.85 23.66 -37.55
C SER A 9 36.01 23.40 -36.54
N SER A 10 37.27 23.45 -36.98
CA SER A 10 38.44 23.13 -36.13
C SER A 10 38.94 24.29 -35.26
N SER A 11 38.51 25.54 -35.52
CA SER A 11 39.00 26.72 -34.79
C SER A 11 38.26 26.95 -33.47
N ILE A 12 36.97 26.62 -33.40
CA ILE A 12 36.13 26.90 -32.23
C ILE A 12 36.38 25.89 -31.10
N VAL A 13 36.72 24.64 -31.45
CA VAL A 13 37.02 23.58 -30.47
C VAL A 13 38.37 23.81 -29.77
N ARG A 14 39.35 24.44 -30.45
CA ARG A 14 40.64 24.78 -29.82
C ARG A 14 40.53 25.96 -28.86
N THR A 15 39.77 27.00 -29.20
CA THR A 15 39.58 28.16 -28.31
C THR A 15 38.84 27.82 -27.01
N ILE A 16 37.92 26.85 -27.05
CA ILE A 16 37.20 26.39 -25.84
C ILE A 16 38.09 25.48 -24.98
N SER A 17 38.95 24.66 -25.59
CA SER A 17 39.92 23.82 -24.86
C SER A 17 40.96 24.66 -24.11
N ASP A 18 41.48 25.71 -24.75
CA ASP A 18 42.50 26.58 -24.15
C ASP A 18 41.92 27.44 -23.01
N GLN A 19 40.66 27.89 -23.11
CA GLN A 19 39.98 28.60 -22.01
C GLN A 19 39.65 27.71 -20.81
N MET A 20 39.38 26.41 -21.01
CA MET A 20 39.14 25.50 -19.89
C MET A 20 40.42 25.08 -19.17
N GLU A 21 41.57 25.10 -19.86
CA GLU A 21 42.87 24.78 -19.26
C GLU A 21 43.45 25.95 -18.45
N GLU A 22 43.07 27.19 -18.76
CA GLU A 22 43.44 28.39 -18.01
C GLU A 22 42.63 28.54 -16.71
N VAL A 23 41.33 28.17 -16.73
CA VAL A 23 40.48 28.13 -15.52
C VAL A 23 40.86 26.97 -14.59
N ALA A 24 41.38 25.86 -15.13
CA ALA A 24 41.84 24.72 -14.33
C ALA A 24 43.16 24.99 -13.58
N LYS A 25 43.94 26.01 -13.96
CA LYS A 25 45.20 26.39 -13.28
C LYS A 25 45.02 27.37 -12.12
N GLU A 26 43.85 28.00 -11.97
CA GLU A 26 43.59 28.98 -10.89
C GLU A 26 42.98 28.38 -9.60
N VAL A 27 42.60 27.10 -9.58
CA VAL A 27 41.83 26.50 -8.45
C VAL A 27 42.64 25.54 -7.56
N LEU A 28 43.96 25.39 -7.77
CA LEU A 28 44.79 24.46 -6.99
C LEU A 28 46.00 25.15 -6.34
N THR A 29 45.80 25.80 -5.19
CA THR A 29 46.82 25.87 -4.12
C THR A 29 46.17 26.08 -2.74
N PRO A 30 46.48 25.25 -1.72
CA PRO A 30 46.08 25.51 -0.33
C PRO A 30 47.29 25.96 0.50
N ALA A 31 47.20 27.11 1.19
CA ALA A 31 47.83 27.33 2.51
C ALA A 31 47.69 28.77 3.05
N LYS A 32 47.35 28.81 4.36
CA LYS A 32 47.74 29.78 5.41
C LYS A 32 46.91 31.06 5.68
N ARG A 33 46.35 31.01 6.90
CA ARG A 33 46.37 32.01 8.01
C ARG A 33 45.12 32.86 8.27
N THR A 34 44.39 32.42 9.31
CA THR A 34 44.01 33.14 10.55
C THR A 34 43.76 34.66 10.56
N ALA A 35 42.56 34.96 11.09
CA ALA A 35 42.20 36.02 12.04
C ALA A 35 42.10 37.47 11.53
N ILE A 36 40.89 38.05 11.65
CA ILE A 36 40.54 39.28 12.39
C ILE A 36 39.10 39.70 11.99
N GLY A 37 38.27 40.08 12.99
CA GLY A 37 37.25 41.12 12.80
C GLY A 37 35.79 40.69 12.69
N ARG A 38 35.09 40.74 13.83
CA ARG A 38 33.63 40.82 13.95
C ARG A 38 33.07 42.09 13.28
N SER A 39 31.76 42.01 12.97
CA SER A 39 30.80 43.12 12.91
C SER A 39 30.91 44.03 11.69
N THR A 40 30.11 43.75 10.63
CA THR A 40 29.46 44.72 9.70
C THR A 40 28.85 44.06 8.43
N SER A 41 28.49 42.77 8.46
CA SER A 41 27.95 42.06 7.28
C SER A 41 26.48 41.63 7.37
N GLU A 42 25.81 41.81 8.51
CA GLU A 42 24.41 41.38 8.68
C GLU A 42 23.36 42.47 8.46
N LEU A 43 23.78 43.73 8.21
CA LEU A 43 22.86 44.86 7.97
C LEU A 43 22.74 45.27 6.50
N LEU A 44 23.62 44.78 5.61
CA LEU A 44 23.57 45.11 4.16
C LEU A 44 22.92 44.02 3.30
N VAL A 45 22.69 42.83 3.84
CA VAL A 45 22.02 41.73 3.11
C VAL A 45 20.50 41.77 3.28
N ASP A 46 19.97 42.37 4.36
CA ASP A 46 18.52 42.47 4.59
C ASP A 46 17.86 43.67 3.87
N GLN A 47 18.67 44.64 3.42
CA GLN A 47 18.19 45.82 2.70
C GLN A 47 18.12 45.59 1.17
N ALA A 48 18.96 44.69 0.62
CA ALA A 48 18.96 44.34 -0.80
C ALA A 48 17.89 43.29 -1.18
N THR A 49 17.44 42.46 -0.24
CA THR A 49 16.37 41.46 -0.46
C THR A 49 14.96 42.06 -0.41
N LYS A 50 14.77 43.21 0.26
CA LYS A 50 13.47 43.91 0.30
C LYS A 50 13.18 44.71 -0.98
N GLU A 51 14.19 45.22 -1.70
CA GLU A 51 13.96 45.93 -2.97
C GLU A 51 13.72 44.99 -4.17
N VAL A 52 14.24 43.76 -4.16
CA VAL A 52 14.06 42.80 -5.28
C VAL A 52 12.67 42.15 -5.27
N LEU A 53 11.99 42.09 -4.12
CA LEU A 53 10.62 41.53 -4.02
C LEU A 53 9.52 42.52 -4.43
N VAL A 54 9.76 43.83 -4.35
CA VAL A 54 8.78 44.87 -4.73
C VAL A 54 8.73 45.06 -6.24
N THR A 55 9.86 44.92 -6.95
CA THR A 55 9.94 45.06 -8.41
C THR A 55 9.35 43.86 -9.17
N ARG A 56 9.16 42.71 -8.51
CA ARG A 56 8.61 41.49 -9.13
C ARG A 56 7.07 41.40 -9.03
N LYS A 57 6.44 42.13 -8.10
CA LYS A 57 4.97 42.25 -8.02
C LYS A 57 4.40 43.24 -9.04
N SER A 58 5.16 44.26 -9.45
CA SER A 58 4.72 45.23 -10.47
C SER A 58 4.85 44.74 -11.92
N SER A 59 5.71 43.74 -12.19
CA SER A 59 5.88 43.15 -13.53
C SER A 59 4.91 42.00 -13.87
N LEU A 60 4.13 41.51 -12.90
CA LEU A 60 3.13 40.44 -13.11
C LEU A 60 1.69 40.98 -13.26
N ALA A 61 1.47 42.26 -12.95
CA ALA A 61 0.19 42.94 -13.19
C ALA A 61 0.04 43.51 -14.62
N SER A 62 1.12 43.54 -15.42
CA SER A 62 1.12 44.02 -16.81
C SER A 62 1.05 42.91 -17.87
N LEU A 63 1.04 41.63 -17.48
CA LEU A 63 0.93 40.49 -18.41
C LEU A 63 -0.47 39.85 -18.45
N GLY A 64 -1.42 40.34 -17.66
CA GLY A 64 -2.84 39.93 -17.69
C GLY A 64 -3.75 40.81 -18.54
N ARG A 65 -3.19 41.81 -19.24
CA ARG A 65 -3.90 42.72 -20.16
C ARG A 65 -3.26 42.73 -21.54
N THR A 66 -3.07 41.55 -22.12
CA THR A 66 -2.77 41.40 -23.56
C THR A 66 -3.11 39.97 -23.95
N ILE A 67 -4.38 39.70 -24.21
CA ILE A 67 -4.99 38.66 -25.07
C ILE A 67 -6.49 38.71 -24.75
N SER A 68 -7.16 39.70 -25.32
CA SER A 68 -8.59 39.65 -25.67
C SER A 68 -8.90 40.92 -26.46
N ASP A 69 -8.27 41.05 -27.63
CA ASP A 69 -8.69 41.98 -28.68
C ASP A 69 -8.27 41.37 -30.03
N ASN A 70 -9.16 41.50 -31.03
CA ASN A 70 -9.14 40.96 -32.40
C ASN A 70 -9.66 39.54 -32.63
N ILE A 71 -10.99 39.40 -32.61
CA ILE A 71 -11.75 38.97 -33.81
C ILE A 71 -13.02 39.83 -33.90
N ASP A 72 -12.96 40.88 -34.72
CA ASP A 72 -14.13 41.59 -35.23
C ASP A 72 -14.42 41.11 -36.66
N ASN A 73 -15.68 40.81 -36.95
CA ASN A 73 -16.38 41.41 -38.09
C ASN A 73 -17.86 41.04 -38.12
N THR A 74 -18.68 42.04 -37.76
CA THR A 74 -20.08 42.18 -38.18
C THR A 74 -20.19 43.10 -39.39
N THR A 75 -21.09 42.79 -40.32
CA THR A 75 -21.70 43.73 -41.27
C THR A 75 -23.24 43.67 -41.14
N VAL A 76 -23.80 44.54 -40.28
CA VAL A 76 -24.74 45.67 -40.51
C VAL A 76 -25.56 45.67 -41.84
N PRO A 77 -26.76 46.32 -42.00
CA PRO A 77 -27.70 46.99 -41.06
C PRO A 77 -29.22 46.65 -41.28
N THR A 78 -30.08 47.02 -40.33
CA THR A 78 -31.13 48.08 -40.42
C THR A 78 -32.30 47.88 -39.43
N THR A 79 -32.69 49.01 -38.85
CA THR A 79 -33.74 49.39 -37.89
C THR A 79 -35.19 49.28 -38.45
N PRO A 80 -36.26 49.77 -37.76
CA PRO A 80 -36.70 49.62 -36.35
C PRO A 80 -38.22 49.33 -36.24
N GLY A 81 -38.77 49.09 -35.04
CA GLY A 81 -40.23 49.34 -34.83
C GLY A 81 -40.94 48.67 -33.64
N ALA A 82 -41.11 49.45 -32.58
CA ALA A 82 -42.16 49.48 -31.55
C ALA A 82 -43.36 48.50 -31.59
N ARG A 83 -43.76 47.94 -30.43
CA ARG A 83 -44.98 48.32 -29.64
C ARG A 83 -45.32 47.30 -28.53
N LYS A 84 -46.00 47.85 -27.52
CA LYS A 84 -46.51 47.33 -26.24
C LYS A 84 -47.53 46.14 -26.35
N PRO A 85 -47.80 45.45 -25.21
CA PRO A 85 -48.64 44.23 -25.10
C PRO A 85 -50.14 44.58 -24.96
N PRO A 86 -51.11 43.62 -24.96
CA PRO A 86 -51.64 43.11 -23.67
C PRO A 86 -52.43 41.75 -23.65
N LEU A 87 -52.72 41.28 -22.42
CA LEU A 87 -53.93 40.60 -21.89
C LEU A 87 -54.53 39.30 -22.52
N GLY A 88 -54.68 38.26 -21.69
CA GLY A 88 -56.02 37.84 -21.19
C GLY A 88 -56.62 36.45 -21.57
N ARG A 89 -57.04 35.74 -20.50
CA ARG A 89 -58.19 34.78 -20.33
C ARG A 89 -58.04 33.25 -20.47
N LYS A 90 -58.51 32.60 -19.37
CA LYS A 90 -59.18 31.29 -19.14
C LYS A 90 -59.79 30.63 -20.40
N MET A 91 -59.88 29.31 -20.59
CA MET A 91 -60.61 28.33 -19.76
C MET A 91 -60.51 26.90 -20.36
N GLN A 92 -60.64 25.87 -19.50
CA GLN A 92 -61.19 24.50 -19.75
C GLN A 92 -60.39 23.39 -20.48
N SER A 93 -60.45 22.21 -19.83
CA SER A 93 -59.92 20.87 -20.16
C SER A 93 -60.74 20.13 -21.24
N PRO A 94 -60.28 19.00 -21.84
CA PRO A 94 -60.29 17.70 -21.15
C PRO A 94 -59.17 16.67 -21.50
N ARG A 95 -58.93 15.78 -20.53
CA ARG A 95 -58.48 14.36 -20.56
C ARG A 95 -57.36 13.93 -21.51
N VAL A 96 -56.23 13.55 -20.91
CA VAL A 96 -55.16 12.73 -21.51
C VAL A 96 -54.87 11.53 -20.61
N SER A 97 -54.93 10.33 -21.22
CA SER A 97 -54.30 9.10 -20.75
C SER A 97 -52.80 9.20 -21.01
N GLY A 98 -51.97 9.05 -19.97
CA GLY A 98 -50.52 9.19 -20.10
C GLY A 98 -49.74 8.37 -19.07
N HIS A 99 -49.03 7.36 -19.57
CA HIS A 99 -47.89 6.74 -18.91
C HIS A 99 -46.85 7.79 -18.50
N ILE A 100 -46.35 7.70 -17.26
CA ILE A 100 -45.29 8.56 -16.72
C ILE A 100 -43.95 7.80 -16.77
N PRO A 101 -42.95 8.27 -17.52
CA PRO A 101 -41.55 8.04 -17.22
C PRO A 101 -41.02 9.16 -16.32
N LYS A 102 -40.38 8.79 -15.21
CA LYS A 102 -39.73 9.71 -14.27
C LYS A 102 -38.53 10.40 -14.93
N TRP A 103 -38.58 11.72 -14.99
CA TRP A 103 -37.46 12.60 -15.27
C TRP A 103 -36.61 12.80 -14.00
N LYS A 104 -35.28 12.71 -14.17
CA LYS A 104 -34.29 13.22 -13.22
C LYS A 104 -34.19 14.74 -13.40
N SER A 105 -34.37 15.51 -12.34
CA SER A 105 -34.03 16.93 -12.31
C SER A 105 -32.52 17.08 -12.14
N GLY A 106 -31.87 17.73 -13.11
CA GLY A 106 -30.56 18.33 -12.93
C GLY A 106 -30.72 19.68 -12.24
N GLN A 107 -30.03 19.87 -11.12
CA GLN A 107 -29.84 21.18 -10.50
C GLN A 107 -28.41 21.61 -10.83
N LEU A 108 -28.29 22.73 -11.55
CA LEU A 108 -27.03 23.43 -11.76
C LEU A 108 -26.49 23.93 -10.41
N ARG A 109 -25.21 23.67 -10.16
CA ARG A 109 -24.40 24.37 -9.16
C ARG A 109 -23.12 24.83 -9.87
N ILE A 110 -22.98 26.14 -9.97
CA ILE A 110 -21.79 26.85 -10.44
C ILE A 110 -20.93 27.08 -9.21
N GLU A 111 -19.69 26.59 -9.20
CA GLU A 111 -18.57 27.11 -8.39
C GLU A 111 -17.24 26.47 -8.84
N ASP A 112 -16.41 27.35 -9.40
CA ASP A 112 -14.95 27.50 -9.29
C ASP A 112 -13.97 26.43 -9.77
N GLU A 113 -13.57 26.62 -11.04
CA GLU A 113 -12.34 26.17 -11.67
C GLU A 113 -11.10 26.78 -10.99
N LEU A 114 -10.55 26.12 -9.96
CA LEU A 114 -9.13 26.26 -9.59
C LEU A 114 -8.52 25.03 -8.88
N THR A 115 -9.24 23.91 -8.88
CA THR A 115 -8.77 22.62 -8.31
C THR A 115 -8.53 21.53 -9.37
N ASN A 116 -8.85 21.78 -10.65
CA ASN A 116 -8.67 20.78 -11.71
C ASN A 116 -7.28 20.76 -12.36
N ALA A 117 -6.41 21.74 -12.10
CA ALA A 117 -5.01 21.68 -12.56
C ALA A 117 -4.15 20.66 -11.79
N PHE A 118 -4.63 20.11 -10.66
CA PHE A 118 -3.92 19.07 -9.89
C PHE A 118 -4.48 17.66 -10.06
N PHE A 119 -5.61 17.50 -10.76
CA PHE A 119 -6.24 16.19 -11.00
C PHE A 119 -6.24 15.73 -12.46
N GLU A 120 -5.97 16.61 -13.41
CA GLU A 120 -5.87 16.22 -14.84
C GLU A 120 -4.50 15.63 -15.22
N GLU A 121 -3.45 15.89 -14.42
CA GLU A 121 -2.12 15.28 -14.61
C GLU A 121 -2.06 13.79 -14.19
N VAL A 122 -3.06 13.31 -13.43
CA VAL A 122 -3.16 11.92 -12.98
C VAL A 122 -3.96 11.04 -13.96
N ALA A 123 -4.82 11.64 -14.80
CA ALA A 123 -5.59 10.92 -15.82
C ALA A 123 -4.90 10.88 -17.19
N LEU A 124 -4.12 11.90 -17.58
CA LEU A 124 -3.40 11.94 -18.85
C LEU A 124 -1.99 11.30 -18.83
N SER A 125 -1.40 11.06 -17.64
CA SER A 125 -0.12 10.35 -17.53
C SER A 125 -0.24 8.81 -17.61
N ARG A 126 -1.47 8.27 -17.70
CA ARG A 126 -1.73 6.83 -17.88
C ARG A 126 -1.94 6.38 -19.33
N ALA A 127 -1.97 7.32 -20.29
CA ALA A 127 -2.18 7.01 -21.71
C ALA A 127 -0.88 6.96 -22.56
N SER A 128 0.29 7.34 -22.03
CA SER A 128 1.55 7.41 -22.80
C SER A 128 2.56 6.30 -22.49
N SER A 129 2.14 5.16 -21.96
CA SER A 129 3.02 3.99 -21.71
C SER A 129 2.71 2.77 -22.59
N ALA A 130 2.00 2.97 -23.70
CA ALA A 130 1.66 1.91 -24.64
C ALA A 130 2.62 1.88 -25.85
N THR A 131 3.90 1.60 -25.61
CA THR A 131 4.86 1.22 -26.68
C THR A 131 5.96 0.31 -26.14
N SER A 132 5.62 -0.94 -25.81
CA SER A 132 6.53 -2.08 -26.08
C SER A 132 5.72 -3.37 -26.07
N HIS A 133 5.78 -4.09 -27.18
CA HIS A 133 4.84 -5.13 -27.56
C HIS A 133 4.87 -6.39 -26.67
N GLY A 134 3.67 -6.79 -26.23
CA GLY A 134 3.28 -8.15 -25.88
C GLY A 134 1.77 -8.24 -26.14
N LEU A 135 1.40 -8.86 -27.26
CA LEU A 135 0.03 -8.88 -27.79
C LEU A 135 -0.95 -9.56 -26.81
N SER A 136 -1.93 -8.79 -26.32
CA SER A 136 -3.18 -9.30 -25.77
C SER A 136 -4.35 -8.61 -26.46
N PHE A 137 -4.97 -9.28 -27.42
CA PHE A 137 -6.25 -8.88 -27.99
C PHE A 137 -7.35 -9.29 -27.01
N SER A 138 -8.07 -8.31 -26.46
CA SER A 138 -9.35 -8.56 -25.80
C SER A 138 -10.45 -8.11 -26.76
N ILE A 139 -11.04 -9.07 -27.48
CA ILE A 139 -12.22 -8.84 -28.31
C ILE A 139 -13.42 -8.83 -27.36
N ALA A 140 -14.00 -7.63 -27.15
CA ALA A 140 -15.31 -7.50 -26.54
C ALA A 140 -16.38 -7.86 -27.58
N GLY A 141 -16.87 -9.11 -27.52
CA GLY A 141 -18.10 -9.51 -28.20
C GLY A 141 -19.33 -9.19 -27.34
N PRO A 142 -20.47 -8.80 -27.93
CA PRO A 142 -21.68 -8.47 -27.19
C PRO A 142 -22.26 -9.71 -26.52
N VAL A 143 -22.66 -9.57 -25.25
CA VAL A 143 -23.43 -10.58 -24.53
C VAL A 143 -24.81 -10.69 -25.16
N VAL A 144 -25.05 -11.84 -25.81
CA VAL A 144 -26.36 -12.26 -26.30
C VAL A 144 -27.24 -12.62 -25.09
N ALA A 145 -28.39 -11.96 -24.99
CA ALA A 145 -29.46 -12.32 -24.06
C ALA A 145 -30.06 -13.67 -24.47
N PRO A 146 -30.36 -14.60 -23.53
CA PRO A 146 -31.14 -15.77 -23.89
C PRO A 146 -32.60 -15.35 -24.08
N ALA A 147 -33.11 -15.63 -25.27
CA ALA A 147 -34.52 -15.60 -25.61
C ALA A 147 -35.30 -16.54 -24.69
N GLY A 148 -36.53 -16.13 -24.35
CA GLY A 148 -37.45 -16.95 -23.57
C GLY A 148 -37.83 -18.21 -24.32
N ASP A 149 -37.94 -19.30 -23.56
CA ASP A 149 -38.76 -20.43 -23.95
C ASP A 149 -39.77 -20.68 -22.84
N SER A 150 -41.03 -20.46 -23.21
CA SER A 150 -42.23 -20.72 -22.45
C SER A 150 -42.52 -22.22 -22.48
N GLY A 151 -42.35 -22.90 -21.36
CA GLY A 151 -42.73 -24.31 -21.27
C GLY A 151 -42.10 -25.07 -20.12
N LEU A 152 -42.32 -24.63 -18.88
CA LEU A 152 -42.22 -25.52 -17.71
C LEU A 152 -42.94 -24.93 -16.49
N ILE A 153 -44.18 -24.50 -16.68
CA ILE A 153 -45.12 -24.21 -15.60
C ILE A 153 -46.21 -25.27 -15.75
N ASN A 154 -46.02 -26.42 -15.10
CA ASN A 154 -47.08 -27.31 -14.64
C ASN A 154 -46.56 -28.45 -13.73
N ASP A 155 -45.25 -28.70 -13.67
CA ASP A 155 -44.71 -29.82 -12.85
C ASP A 155 -44.12 -29.40 -11.48
N LEU A 156 -44.21 -28.12 -11.11
CA LEU A 156 -43.72 -27.60 -9.82
C LEU A 156 -44.83 -27.33 -8.78
N GLN A 157 -46.07 -27.72 -9.09
CA GLN A 157 -47.22 -27.51 -8.21
C GLN A 157 -47.62 -28.77 -7.40
N GLU A 158 -47.18 -29.97 -7.79
CA GLU A 158 -47.44 -31.22 -7.05
C GLU A 158 -46.36 -31.55 -6.00
N ALA A 159 -45.12 -31.08 -6.16
CA ALA A 159 -44.04 -31.34 -5.21
C ALA A 159 -44.10 -30.48 -3.92
N ARG A 160 -44.93 -29.42 -3.91
CA ARG A 160 -45.10 -28.51 -2.74
C ARG A 160 -46.24 -28.89 -1.80
N LEU A 161 -47.08 -29.86 -2.15
CA LEU A 161 -48.16 -30.34 -1.27
C LEU A 161 -47.76 -31.54 -0.39
N HIS A 162 -46.72 -32.30 -0.76
CA HIS A 162 -46.26 -33.45 0.01
C HIS A 162 -45.22 -33.11 1.10
N ALA A 163 -44.52 -31.97 0.98
CA ALA A 163 -43.53 -31.52 1.97
C ALA A 163 -44.15 -30.80 3.19
N SER A 164 -45.37 -30.26 3.05
CA SER A 164 -46.08 -29.54 4.12
C SER A 164 -46.86 -30.46 5.08
N VAL A 165 -47.03 -31.74 4.73
CA VAL A 165 -47.70 -32.76 5.56
C VAL A 165 -46.70 -33.58 6.39
N ALA A 166 -45.42 -33.64 5.99
CA ALA A 166 -44.36 -34.35 6.71
C ALA A 166 -43.72 -33.53 7.86
N LEU A 167 -43.92 -32.19 7.88
CA LEU A 167 -43.40 -31.29 8.91
C LEU A 167 -44.39 -31.03 10.06
N LYS A 168 -45.56 -31.68 10.08
CA LYS A 168 -46.60 -31.48 11.10
C LYS A 168 -46.89 -32.71 11.96
N LYS A 169 -45.99 -33.71 11.94
CA LYS A 169 -46.18 -35.00 12.65
C LYS A 169 -44.96 -35.46 13.47
N LYS A 170 -44.09 -34.53 13.89
CA LYS A 170 -42.97 -34.82 14.79
C LYS A 170 -42.79 -33.81 15.94
N GLU A 171 -43.88 -33.13 16.29
CA GLU A 171 -44.05 -32.41 17.56
C GLU A 171 -45.31 -32.98 18.23
N THR A 172 -45.19 -34.14 18.86
CA THR A 172 -46.03 -34.61 19.97
C THR A 172 -45.61 -36.04 20.30
N GLU A 173 -44.65 -36.19 21.22
CA GLU A 173 -44.61 -37.21 22.30
C GLU A 173 -43.20 -37.35 22.91
N SER A 174 -43.17 -37.46 24.24
CA SER A 174 -42.05 -37.75 25.16
C SER A 174 -41.22 -36.55 25.63
N LYS A 175 -41.63 -35.82 26.69
CA LYS A 175 -41.50 -36.10 28.14
C LYS A 175 -40.05 -36.12 28.66
N ASP A 176 -39.73 -35.06 29.40
CA ASP A 176 -39.00 -34.97 30.67
C ASP A 176 -37.91 -36.03 30.93
N VAL A 177 -36.67 -35.68 30.58
CA VAL A 177 -35.48 -36.04 31.37
C VAL A 177 -34.55 -34.83 31.35
N GLU A 178 -34.48 -34.12 32.47
CA GLU A 178 -33.38 -33.20 32.76
C GLU A 178 -32.07 -33.99 32.71
N MET A 179 -31.26 -33.76 31.68
CA MET A 179 -29.84 -34.03 31.71
C MET A 179 -29.14 -32.77 31.23
N THR A 180 -28.80 -31.92 32.19
CA THR A 180 -27.83 -30.84 32.04
C THR A 180 -26.50 -31.46 31.61
N VAL A 181 -26.32 -31.62 30.30
CA VAL A 181 -25.00 -31.89 29.72
C VAL A 181 -24.25 -30.57 29.80
N ASN A 182 -23.58 -30.35 30.93
CA ASN A 182 -22.50 -29.40 31.08
C ASN A 182 -21.46 -29.68 29.99
N LEU A 183 -21.50 -28.91 28.91
CA LEU A 183 -20.46 -28.88 27.88
C LEU A 183 -19.48 -27.70 28.11
N ASP A 184 -19.32 -27.28 29.37
CA ASP A 184 -18.43 -26.20 29.81
C ASP A 184 -17.21 -26.72 30.60
N SER A 185 -16.72 -27.93 30.30
CA SER A 185 -15.49 -28.45 30.90
C SER A 185 -14.47 -28.82 29.84
N GLU A 186 -13.31 -28.15 29.92
CA GLU A 186 -12.01 -28.39 29.25
C GLU A 186 -11.49 -27.30 28.28
N LEU A 187 -11.81 -26.03 28.55
CA LEU A 187 -10.86 -24.94 28.27
C LEU A 187 -10.30 -24.45 29.60
N PRO A 188 -8.99 -24.16 29.72
CA PRO A 188 -8.43 -23.58 30.94
C PRO A 188 -9.24 -22.33 31.29
N GLN A 189 -9.66 -22.20 32.55
CA GLN A 189 -10.25 -20.98 33.08
C GLN A 189 -9.38 -19.80 32.62
N ARG A 190 -9.99 -18.85 31.89
CA ARG A 190 -9.29 -17.70 31.34
C ARG A 190 -8.77 -16.88 32.53
N ASP A 191 -7.45 -16.73 32.63
CA ASP A 191 -6.90 -15.70 33.50
C ASP A 191 -7.48 -14.35 33.07
N PRO A 192 -8.03 -13.55 33.98
CA PRO A 192 -8.55 -12.24 33.63
C PRO A 192 -7.45 -11.41 32.96
N PRO A 193 -7.78 -10.60 31.93
CA PRO A 193 -6.80 -9.77 31.26
C PRO A 193 -6.13 -8.85 32.29
N LEU A 194 -4.80 -8.74 32.21
CA LEU A 194 -4.08 -7.86 33.12
C LEU A 194 -4.60 -6.43 32.96
N PRO A 195 -5.09 -5.76 34.02
CA PRO A 195 -5.54 -4.39 33.92
C PRO A 195 -4.35 -3.46 33.60
N ILE A 196 -4.43 -2.71 32.48
CA ILE A 196 -3.41 -1.74 32.08
C ILE A 196 -4.00 -0.33 32.09
N CYS A 197 -3.54 0.50 33.02
CA CYS A 197 -3.75 1.94 32.99
C CYS A 197 -2.68 2.58 32.09
N LEU A 198 -3.12 3.33 31.09
CA LEU A 198 -2.24 4.10 30.22
C LEU A 198 -2.26 5.56 30.67
N LYS A 199 -1.08 6.13 30.96
CA LYS A 199 -0.89 7.53 31.32
C LYS A 199 0.11 8.15 30.34
N PHE A 200 -0.14 9.38 29.92
CA PHE A 200 0.78 10.15 29.10
C PHE A 200 0.80 11.60 29.56
N LEU A 201 2.00 12.17 29.68
CA LEU A 201 2.26 13.49 30.25
C LEU A 201 3.17 14.28 29.31
N GLU A 202 2.68 15.44 28.91
CA GLU A 202 3.38 16.44 28.08
C GLU A 202 4.04 15.84 26.83
N VAL A 203 3.31 14.95 26.14
CA VAL A 203 3.83 14.27 24.95
C VAL A 203 3.95 15.26 23.81
N GLN A 204 5.18 15.45 23.33
CA GLN A 204 5.51 16.24 22.15
C GLN A 204 6.16 15.35 21.09
N TYR A 205 5.94 15.68 19.83
CA TYR A 205 6.51 14.92 18.72
C TYR A 205 6.95 15.83 17.58
N LYS A 206 8.19 15.61 17.11
CA LYS A 206 8.82 16.38 16.04
C LYS A 206 9.15 15.49 14.84
N VAL A 207 8.77 15.94 13.65
CA VAL A 207 9.10 15.27 12.39
C VAL A 207 10.19 16.06 11.67
N ILE A 208 11.22 15.35 11.20
CA ILE A 208 12.28 15.92 10.38
C ILE A 208 11.89 15.73 8.91
N LEU A 209 11.58 16.81 8.22
CA LEU A 209 11.20 16.82 6.81
C LEU A 209 12.42 17.15 5.94
N GLN A 210 12.58 16.43 4.82
CA GLN A 210 13.56 16.76 3.79
C GLN A 210 12.94 17.74 2.80
N GLY A 211 13.50 18.94 2.69
CA GLY A 211 13.13 19.91 1.67
C GLY A 211 13.55 19.43 0.28
N LYS A 212 12.67 19.57 -0.72
CA LYS A 212 13.08 19.47 -2.13
C LYS A 212 13.72 20.79 -2.55
N PRO A 213 14.89 20.80 -3.21
CA PRO A 213 15.46 22.03 -3.73
C PRO A 213 14.51 22.64 -4.77
N THR A 214 14.20 23.92 -4.61
CA THR A 214 13.24 24.69 -5.42
C THR A 214 13.76 25.08 -6.81
N SER A 215 14.99 24.69 -7.17
CA SER A 215 15.64 24.98 -8.46
C SER A 215 16.10 23.67 -9.13
N ILE A 216 15.51 23.36 -10.28
CA ILE A 216 15.86 22.19 -11.11
C ILE A 216 17.28 22.32 -11.72
N LEU A 217 17.82 23.54 -11.81
CA LEU A 217 19.08 23.82 -12.51
C LEU A 217 20.34 23.70 -11.63
N THR A 218 20.21 23.46 -10.31
CA THR A 218 21.35 23.33 -9.39
C THR A 218 21.24 22.08 -8.49
N SER A 219 20.71 20.99 -9.04
CA SER A 219 20.36 19.77 -8.29
C SER A 219 21.52 18.77 -8.07
N SER A 220 22.74 19.06 -8.50
CA SER A 220 23.83 18.07 -8.46
C SER A 220 24.72 18.11 -7.20
N TRP A 221 24.72 19.18 -6.39
CA TRP A 221 25.70 19.35 -5.29
C TRP A 221 25.21 20.13 -4.06
N THR A 222 23.91 20.16 -3.77
CA THR A 222 23.39 20.81 -2.55
C THR A 222 23.00 19.75 -1.50
N GLU A 223 23.56 19.88 -0.29
CA GLU A 223 23.19 19.10 0.90
C GLU A 223 21.67 19.20 1.14
N PRO A 224 20.99 18.09 1.48
CA PRO A 224 19.55 18.13 1.76
C PRO A 224 19.26 19.02 2.97
N ILE A 225 18.45 20.06 2.78
CA ILE A 225 17.99 20.92 3.88
C ILE A 225 16.93 20.15 4.68
N PHE A 226 17.18 19.94 5.96
CA PHE A 226 16.24 19.33 6.90
C PHE A 226 15.54 20.41 7.71
N PHE A 227 14.21 20.37 7.78
CA PHE A 227 13.42 21.24 8.66
C PHE A 227 12.69 20.38 9.69
N GLU A 228 12.71 20.82 10.95
CA GLU A 228 11.94 20.20 12.01
C GLU A 228 10.55 20.84 12.06
N LYS A 229 9.51 20.00 12.06
CA LYS A 229 8.12 20.42 12.24
C LYS A 229 7.55 19.73 13.48
N ASP A 230 7.07 20.54 14.42
CA ASP A 230 6.35 20.06 15.58
C ASP A 230 4.93 19.62 15.15
N ILE A 231 4.52 18.44 15.59
CA ILE A 231 3.21 17.85 15.25
C ILE A 231 2.32 17.75 16.48
N LEU A 232 2.91 17.57 17.67
CA LEU A 232 2.19 17.51 18.95
C LEU A 232 2.86 18.44 19.96
N TYR A 233 2.04 19.17 20.70
CA TYR A 233 2.45 20.24 21.59
C TYR A 233 2.05 19.96 23.05
N GLY A 234 2.59 18.90 23.65
CA GLY A 234 2.51 18.67 25.11
C GLY A 234 1.21 18.00 25.57
N VAL A 235 0.71 17.03 24.81
CA VAL A 235 -0.58 16.38 25.10
C VAL A 235 -0.49 15.49 26.35
N SER A 236 -1.46 15.61 27.25
CA SER A 236 -1.53 14.85 28.53
C SER A 236 -2.89 14.17 28.72
N GLY A 237 -2.92 13.02 29.39
CA GLY A 237 -4.15 12.28 29.67
C GLY A 237 -3.93 10.90 30.30
N SER A 238 -5.03 10.25 30.70
CA SER A 238 -5.03 8.86 31.18
C SER A 238 -6.30 8.08 30.89
N ILE A 239 -6.15 6.77 30.77
CA ILE A 239 -7.27 5.84 30.65
C ILE A 239 -7.07 4.66 31.59
N ALA A 240 -8.14 4.29 32.29
CA ALA A 240 -8.16 3.15 33.19
C ALA A 240 -8.75 1.91 32.49
N PRO A 241 -8.43 0.70 33.00
CA PRO A 241 -9.10 -0.53 32.55
C PRO A 241 -10.61 -0.43 32.73
N GLY A 242 -11.38 -0.92 31.76
CA GLY A 242 -12.84 -0.80 31.79
C GLY A 242 -13.38 0.40 30.99
N GLU A 243 -12.53 1.37 30.65
CA GLU A 243 -12.93 2.60 29.96
C GLU A 243 -12.58 2.56 28.46
N MET A 244 -13.43 3.23 27.65
CA MET A 244 -13.18 3.55 26.26
C MET A 244 -12.89 5.06 26.09
N LEU A 245 -11.70 5.38 25.57
CA LEU A 245 -11.28 6.74 25.19
C LEU A 245 -11.48 6.96 23.70
N ALA A 246 -12.30 7.95 23.35
CA ALA A 246 -12.40 8.45 21.99
C ALA A 246 -11.44 9.62 21.78
N MET A 247 -10.68 9.59 20.69
CA MET A 247 -9.86 10.71 20.22
C MET A 247 -10.52 11.36 19.01
N MET A 248 -10.91 12.62 19.16
CA MET A 248 -11.58 13.40 18.12
C MET A 248 -10.77 14.65 17.77
N GLY A 249 -11.08 15.24 16.62
CA GLY A 249 -10.40 16.42 16.09
C GLY A 249 -10.35 16.40 14.57
N PRO A 250 -10.06 17.54 13.93
CA PRO A 250 -10.07 17.64 12.48
C PRO A 250 -8.91 16.88 11.81
N SER A 251 -9.01 16.69 10.50
CA SER A 251 -7.93 16.06 9.72
C SER A 251 -6.62 16.84 9.89
N GLY A 252 -5.53 16.14 10.20
CA GLY A 252 -4.24 16.77 10.46
C GLY A 252 -3.98 17.23 11.90
N SER A 253 -4.94 17.10 12.82
CA SER A 253 -4.77 17.49 14.25
C SER A 253 -3.82 16.61 15.08
N GLY A 254 -3.21 15.58 14.48
CA GLY A 254 -2.27 14.70 15.17
C GLY A 254 -2.86 13.44 15.82
N LYS A 255 -4.15 13.11 15.63
CA LYS A 255 -4.81 11.90 16.18
C LYS A 255 -4.05 10.60 15.90
N THR A 256 -3.83 10.29 14.62
CA THR A 256 -3.10 9.09 14.17
C THR A 256 -1.65 9.11 14.66
N THR A 257 -1.04 10.29 14.77
CA THR A 257 0.32 10.43 15.32
C THR A 257 0.35 10.08 16.81
N LEU A 258 -0.59 10.61 17.60
CA LEU A 258 -0.71 10.35 19.03
C LEU A 258 -0.98 8.87 19.30
N ILE A 259 -1.94 8.24 18.60
CA ILE A 259 -2.23 6.82 18.82
C ILE A 259 -1.04 5.92 18.43
N ASN A 260 -0.25 6.28 17.41
CA ASN A 260 0.96 5.54 17.04
C ASN A 260 2.09 5.69 18.07
N LEU A 261 2.20 6.86 18.73
CA LEU A 261 3.13 7.09 19.85
C LEU A 261 2.70 6.27 21.09
N LEU A 262 1.42 6.31 21.43
CA LEU A 262 0.83 5.55 22.53
C LEU A 262 0.83 4.03 22.26
N GLY A 263 0.86 3.59 21.01
CA GLY A 263 1.05 2.18 20.64
C GLY A 263 2.52 1.74 20.64
N GLY A 264 3.47 2.65 20.89
CA GLY A 264 4.90 2.41 20.85
C GLY A 264 5.46 2.07 19.46
N ARG A 265 4.74 2.44 18.39
CA ARG A 265 5.18 2.29 16.99
C ARG A 265 6.19 3.36 16.58
N ILE A 266 6.04 4.57 17.14
CA ILE A 266 6.98 5.68 17.03
C ILE A 266 7.66 5.87 18.39
N GLN A 267 8.99 5.86 18.41
CA GLN A 267 9.79 6.00 19.65
C GLN A 267 10.91 7.04 19.52
N GLN A 268 11.10 7.60 18.32
CA GLN A 268 12.15 8.57 18.03
C GLN A 268 11.55 9.98 18.02
N ASN A 269 12.30 10.99 18.44
CA ASN A 269 11.90 12.40 18.46
C ASN A 269 10.63 12.67 19.29
N VAL A 270 10.50 11.98 20.41
CA VAL A 270 9.39 12.11 21.36
C VAL A 270 9.91 12.75 22.65
N SER A 271 9.25 13.79 23.12
CA SER A 271 9.45 14.37 24.46
C SER A 271 8.23 14.10 25.34
N GLY A 272 8.38 14.23 26.66
CA GLY A 272 7.35 13.87 27.64
C GLY A 272 7.49 12.44 28.14
N SER A 273 6.46 11.92 28.82
CA SER A 273 6.47 10.55 29.35
C SER A 273 5.18 9.80 28.99
N ILE A 274 5.32 8.54 28.58
CA ILE A 274 4.21 7.61 28.33
C ILE A 274 4.46 6.37 29.19
N THR A 275 3.55 6.07 30.09
CA THR A 275 3.64 4.95 31.02
C THR A 275 2.42 4.05 30.96
N TYR A 276 2.65 2.77 31.20
CA TYR A 276 1.67 1.70 31.24
C TYR A 276 1.81 1.06 32.61
N ASN A 277 0.86 1.29 33.52
CA ASN A 277 1.01 0.98 34.94
C ASN A 277 2.32 1.53 35.53
N ASP A 278 2.61 2.80 35.23
CA ASP A 278 3.83 3.52 35.68
C ASP A 278 5.16 2.94 35.17
N GLN A 279 5.12 2.04 34.19
CA GLN A 279 6.30 1.51 33.50
C GLN A 279 6.40 2.09 32.08
N PRO A 280 7.60 2.43 31.58
CA PRO A 280 7.76 2.90 30.20
C PRO A 280 7.46 1.78 29.20
N TYR A 281 7.29 2.14 27.92
CA TYR A 281 7.09 1.17 26.86
C TYR A 281 8.21 0.11 26.85
N SER A 282 7.82 -1.16 26.85
CA SER A 282 8.75 -2.29 26.75
C SER A 282 8.37 -3.21 25.59
N LYS A 283 9.35 -3.94 25.04
CA LYS A 283 9.08 -4.95 23.99
C LYS A 283 8.22 -6.12 24.49
N ALA A 284 8.16 -6.34 25.80
CA ALA A 284 7.30 -7.36 26.41
C ALA A 284 5.82 -6.95 26.35
N LEU A 285 5.55 -5.67 26.63
CA LEU A 285 4.22 -5.07 26.59
C LEU A 285 3.56 -5.17 25.20
N LYS A 286 4.35 -5.20 24.13
CA LYS A 286 3.88 -5.35 22.74
C LYS A 286 2.91 -6.53 22.54
N ARG A 287 3.04 -7.64 23.28
CA ARG A 287 2.11 -8.79 23.19
C ARG A 287 0.78 -8.57 23.93
N ARG A 288 0.71 -7.59 24.83
CA ARG A 288 -0.49 -7.19 25.57
C ARG A 288 -1.26 -6.06 24.89
N ILE A 289 -0.67 -5.47 23.85
CA ILE A 289 -1.27 -4.40 23.06
C ILE A 289 -1.79 -4.97 21.74
N GLY A 290 -3.07 -4.79 21.47
CA GLY A 290 -3.66 -4.96 20.14
C GLY A 290 -3.67 -3.61 19.42
N PHE A 291 -3.33 -3.60 18.12
CA PHE A 291 -3.37 -2.36 17.34
C PHE A 291 -4.02 -2.59 15.98
N VAL A 292 -5.19 -2.00 15.77
CA VAL A 292 -5.94 -2.02 14.52
C VAL A 292 -5.60 -0.75 13.73
N THR A 293 -5.03 -0.93 12.54
CA THR A 293 -4.70 0.17 11.62
C THR A 293 -5.92 0.72 10.91
N GLN A 294 -5.82 1.96 10.42
CA GLN A 294 -6.84 2.60 9.59
C GLN A 294 -7.17 1.76 8.35
N ASP A 295 -6.13 1.34 7.61
CA ASP A 295 -6.28 0.47 6.44
C ASP A 295 -6.53 -1.00 6.82
N ASP A 296 -7.56 -1.59 6.20
CA ASP A 296 -7.94 -2.99 6.36
C ASP A 296 -7.07 -3.91 5.49
N VAL A 297 -5.81 -4.09 5.88
CA VAL A 297 -4.86 -4.95 5.14
C VAL A 297 -5.08 -6.42 5.51
N LEU A 298 -5.65 -7.21 4.59
CA LEU A 298 -5.91 -8.65 4.74
C LEU A 298 -5.63 -9.37 3.40
N PHE A 299 -5.44 -10.68 3.44
CA PHE A 299 -5.27 -11.49 2.22
C PHE A 299 -6.61 -11.68 1.50
N PRO A 300 -6.77 -11.24 0.23
CA PRO A 300 -8.05 -11.28 -0.46
C PRO A 300 -8.60 -12.69 -0.74
N HIS A 301 -7.73 -13.67 -0.96
CA HIS A 301 -8.14 -15.02 -1.38
C HIS A 301 -8.39 -15.99 -0.20
N LEU A 302 -8.05 -15.58 1.03
CA LEU A 302 -8.34 -16.37 2.22
C LEU A 302 -9.77 -16.12 2.71
N THR A 303 -10.34 -17.12 3.37
CA THR A 303 -11.62 -16.97 4.07
C THR A 303 -11.43 -16.28 5.42
N VAL A 304 -12.54 -15.80 6.00
CA VAL A 304 -12.56 -15.23 7.36
C VAL A 304 -12.04 -16.24 8.39
N ARG A 305 -12.56 -17.47 8.35
CA ARG A 305 -12.14 -18.58 9.23
C ARG A 305 -10.64 -18.85 9.09
N GLU A 306 -10.15 -18.93 7.86
CA GLU A 306 -8.74 -19.22 7.59
C GLU A 306 -7.83 -18.11 8.12
N THR A 307 -8.20 -16.86 7.90
CA THR A 307 -7.40 -15.71 8.34
C THR A 307 -7.29 -15.64 9.86
N LEU A 308 -8.40 -15.86 10.58
CA LEU A 308 -8.38 -15.91 12.04
C LEU A 308 -7.64 -17.16 12.55
N THR A 309 -7.79 -18.30 11.88
CA THR A 309 -7.09 -19.54 12.23
C THR A 309 -5.57 -19.40 12.05
N TYR A 310 -5.09 -18.89 10.92
CA TYR A 310 -3.67 -18.66 10.70
C TYR A 310 -3.09 -17.65 11.70
N THR A 311 -3.84 -16.58 11.99
CA THR A 311 -3.47 -15.60 13.03
C THR A 311 -3.35 -16.27 14.40
N ALA A 312 -4.32 -17.10 14.77
CA ALA A 312 -4.33 -17.84 16.03
C ALA A 312 -3.14 -18.79 16.14
N LEU A 313 -2.86 -19.59 15.10
CA LEU A 313 -1.75 -20.54 15.09
C LEU A 313 -0.38 -19.86 15.23
N LEU A 314 -0.21 -18.66 14.67
CA LEU A 314 1.04 -17.89 14.70
C LEU A 314 1.23 -17.08 15.99
N ARG A 315 0.16 -16.48 16.54
CA ARG A 315 0.26 -15.55 17.68
C ARG A 315 0.01 -16.17 19.05
N LEU A 316 -0.85 -17.18 19.16
CA LEU A 316 -1.19 -17.80 20.43
C LEU A 316 0.00 -18.58 21.04
N PRO A 317 0.07 -18.68 22.38
CA PRO A 317 1.20 -19.32 23.06
C PRO A 317 1.28 -20.83 22.79
N ARG A 318 2.49 -21.38 22.97
CA ARG A 318 2.77 -22.81 22.76
C ARG A 318 2.09 -23.75 23.74
N THR A 319 1.68 -23.23 24.90
CA THR A 319 0.94 -23.97 25.91
C THR A 319 -0.38 -24.51 25.38
N LEU A 320 -0.97 -23.85 24.37
CA LEU A 320 -2.20 -24.29 23.72
C LEU A 320 -1.91 -25.27 22.59
N THR A 321 -2.67 -26.37 22.57
CA THR A 321 -2.68 -27.33 21.46
C THR A 321 -3.22 -26.70 20.18
N LYS A 322 -2.92 -27.30 19.02
CA LYS A 322 -3.43 -26.83 17.72
C LYS A 322 -4.97 -26.72 17.72
N HIS A 323 -5.66 -27.73 18.26
CA HIS A 323 -7.12 -27.74 18.35
C HIS A 323 -7.65 -26.60 19.22
N GLN A 324 -7.05 -26.34 20.39
CA GLN A 324 -7.44 -25.21 21.25
C GLN A 324 -7.24 -23.86 20.56
N ARG A 325 -6.19 -23.70 19.74
CA ARG A 325 -5.97 -22.46 18.96
C ARG A 325 -7.03 -22.28 17.87
N GLU A 326 -7.41 -23.34 17.18
CA GLU A 326 -8.48 -23.33 16.18
C GLU A 326 -9.83 -23.05 16.84
N GLN A 327 -10.11 -23.65 17.99
CA GLN A 327 -11.31 -23.39 18.79
C GLN A 327 -11.37 -21.92 19.24
N ARG A 328 -10.25 -21.34 19.68
CA ARG A 328 -10.18 -19.91 20.02
C ARG A 328 -10.50 -19.02 18.81
N ALA A 329 -10.04 -19.39 17.61
CA ALA A 329 -10.40 -18.67 16.40
C ALA A 329 -11.91 -18.72 16.12
N GLN A 330 -12.53 -19.89 16.31
CA GLN A 330 -13.97 -20.07 16.15
C GLN A 330 -14.79 -19.29 17.20
N GLU A 331 -14.31 -19.21 18.44
CA GLU A 331 -14.92 -18.37 19.48
C GLU A 331 -14.94 -16.90 19.08
N VAL A 332 -13.81 -16.38 18.57
CA VAL A 332 -13.72 -14.98 18.13
C VAL A 332 -14.63 -14.72 16.92
N VAL A 333 -14.79 -15.67 16.01
CA VAL A 333 -15.79 -15.57 14.92
C VAL A 333 -17.20 -15.37 15.49
N ARG A 334 -17.56 -16.10 16.54
CA ARG A 334 -18.86 -15.98 17.21
C ARG A 334 -18.99 -14.69 18.02
N GLU A 335 -17.97 -14.33 18.80
CA GLU A 335 -17.92 -13.09 19.60
C GLU A 335 -18.11 -11.84 18.71
N LEU A 336 -17.59 -11.85 17.48
CA LEU A 336 -17.69 -10.73 16.53
C LEU A 336 -18.93 -10.79 15.62
N GLY A 337 -19.75 -11.83 15.74
CA GLY A 337 -20.92 -12.05 14.88
C GLY A 337 -20.56 -12.22 13.41
N LEU A 338 -19.52 -13.02 13.12
CA LEU A 338 -19.01 -13.32 11.78
C LEU A 338 -19.39 -14.74 11.28
N GLU A 339 -20.23 -15.48 12.01
CA GLU A 339 -20.59 -16.87 11.70
C GLU A 339 -21.15 -17.05 10.29
N ARG A 340 -21.98 -16.11 9.82
CA ARG A 340 -22.60 -16.16 8.49
C ARG A 340 -21.61 -16.03 7.33
N CYS A 341 -20.47 -15.40 7.57
CA CYS A 341 -19.46 -15.12 6.54
C CYS A 341 -18.11 -15.82 6.82
N GLN A 342 -18.06 -16.75 7.77
CA GLN A 342 -16.83 -17.43 8.19
C GLN A 342 -16.12 -18.16 7.04
N ASP A 343 -16.89 -18.78 6.13
CA ASP A 343 -16.37 -19.54 4.98
C ASP A 343 -16.34 -18.72 3.68
N THR A 344 -16.66 -17.44 3.76
CA THR A 344 -16.60 -16.51 2.63
C THR A 344 -15.19 -15.92 2.50
N ILE A 345 -14.71 -15.76 1.27
CA ILE A 345 -13.44 -15.08 1.00
C ILE A 345 -13.50 -13.60 1.42
N ILE A 346 -12.40 -13.07 1.93
CA ILE A 346 -12.31 -11.67 2.37
C ILE A 346 -12.51 -10.73 1.18
N GLY A 347 -11.93 -11.07 0.03
CA GLY A 347 -11.96 -10.26 -1.18
C GLY A 347 -11.08 -9.02 -1.08
N GLY A 348 -11.04 -8.27 -2.18
CA GLY A 348 -10.24 -7.06 -2.33
C GLY A 348 -10.87 -6.15 -3.37
N ASN A 349 -10.07 -5.30 -4.01
CA ASN A 349 -10.59 -4.34 -5.00
C ASN A 349 -11.02 -5.03 -6.30
N PHE A 350 -10.35 -6.14 -6.65
CA PHE A 350 -10.60 -6.89 -7.90
C PHE A 350 -11.46 -8.14 -7.71
N VAL A 351 -11.59 -8.61 -6.46
CA VAL A 351 -12.31 -9.84 -6.11
C VAL A 351 -13.37 -9.50 -5.09
N ARG A 352 -14.64 -9.71 -5.43
CA ARG A 352 -15.75 -9.49 -4.49
C ARG A 352 -15.64 -10.48 -3.32
N GLY A 353 -15.78 -9.98 -2.10
CA GLY A 353 -15.79 -10.78 -0.87
C GLY A 353 -16.76 -10.22 0.15
N ILE A 354 -16.37 -10.26 1.44
CA ILE A 354 -17.17 -9.74 2.56
C ILE A 354 -17.35 -8.22 2.50
N SER A 355 -18.37 -7.72 3.20
CA SER A 355 -18.66 -6.28 3.32
C SER A 355 -17.56 -5.52 4.09
N GLY A 356 -17.50 -4.19 3.94
CA GLY A 356 -16.53 -3.35 4.65
C GLY A 356 -16.62 -3.46 6.18
N GLY A 357 -17.85 -3.50 6.72
CA GLY A 357 -18.08 -3.68 8.16
C GLY A 357 -17.68 -5.06 8.68
N GLU A 358 -17.90 -6.12 7.90
CA GLU A 358 -17.39 -7.46 8.22
C GLU A 358 -15.86 -7.49 8.17
N ARG A 359 -15.26 -6.87 7.16
CA ARG A 359 -13.80 -6.76 7.01
C ARG A 359 -13.15 -6.06 8.20
N LYS A 360 -13.72 -4.93 8.65
CA LYS A 360 -13.24 -4.21 9.84
C LYS A 360 -13.34 -5.07 11.09
N ARG A 361 -14.43 -5.82 11.27
CA ARG A 361 -14.58 -6.80 12.37
C ARG A 361 -13.54 -7.91 12.29
N VAL A 362 -13.19 -8.42 11.11
CA VAL A 362 -12.09 -9.39 10.94
C VAL A 362 -10.75 -8.78 11.36
N CYS A 363 -10.45 -7.53 10.97
CA CYS A 363 -9.25 -6.81 11.42
C CYS A 363 -9.18 -6.70 12.95
N ILE A 364 -10.30 -6.35 13.60
CA ILE A 364 -10.42 -6.30 15.06
C ILE A 364 -10.21 -7.69 15.66
N GLY A 365 -10.81 -8.73 15.08
CA GLY A 365 -10.63 -10.12 15.52
C GLY A 365 -9.20 -10.61 15.47
N CYS A 366 -8.43 -10.25 14.44
CA CYS A 366 -7.02 -10.56 14.35
C CYS A 366 -6.20 -10.06 15.56
N GLU A 367 -6.61 -8.94 16.16
CA GLU A 367 -5.98 -8.37 17.36
C GLU A 367 -6.58 -8.89 18.66
N ILE A 368 -7.89 -9.18 18.73
CA ILE A 368 -8.54 -9.71 19.95
C ILE A 368 -8.20 -11.18 20.21
N LEU A 369 -7.78 -11.93 19.18
CA LEU A 369 -7.40 -13.35 19.33
C LEU A 369 -6.38 -13.60 20.45
N ILE A 370 -5.44 -12.67 20.64
CA ILE A 370 -4.39 -12.76 21.68
C ILE A 370 -4.86 -12.32 23.07
N ASP A 371 -6.11 -11.93 23.21
CA ASP A 371 -6.70 -11.34 24.42
C ASP A 371 -5.87 -10.16 24.97
N PRO A 372 -5.76 -9.05 24.22
CA PRO A 372 -4.95 -7.92 24.62
C PRO A 372 -5.60 -7.17 25.79
N SER A 373 -4.76 -6.73 26.72
CA SER A 373 -5.16 -5.86 27.83
C SER A 373 -5.46 -4.42 27.40
N LEU A 374 -4.77 -3.95 26.35
CA LEU A 374 -4.90 -2.61 25.79
C LEU A 374 -5.11 -2.70 24.28
N LEU A 375 -6.16 -2.07 23.77
CA LEU A 375 -6.53 -2.10 22.36
C LEU A 375 -6.56 -0.69 21.77
N PHE A 376 -5.72 -0.46 20.76
CA PHE A 376 -5.71 0.77 19.96
C PHE A 376 -6.41 0.54 18.63
N LEU A 377 -7.30 1.45 18.24
CA LEU A 377 -7.97 1.42 16.96
C LEU A 377 -7.87 2.77 16.25
N ASP A 378 -7.33 2.78 15.04
CA ASP A 378 -7.28 3.98 14.23
C ASP A 378 -8.47 4.00 13.25
N GLU A 379 -9.40 4.93 13.46
CA GLU A 379 -10.62 5.16 12.69
C GLU A 379 -11.43 3.90 12.35
N PRO A 380 -11.85 3.09 13.35
CA PRO A 380 -12.56 1.84 13.08
C PRO A 380 -13.97 2.05 12.49
N THR A 381 -14.51 3.26 12.52
CA THR A 381 -15.83 3.60 11.96
C THR A 381 -15.78 4.23 10.58
N SER A 382 -14.58 4.47 10.02
CA SER A 382 -14.42 5.15 8.73
C SER A 382 -14.94 4.30 7.56
N GLY A 383 -15.67 4.92 6.64
CA GLY A 383 -16.23 4.25 5.46
C GLY A 383 -17.40 3.29 5.73
N LEU A 384 -17.98 3.34 6.93
CA LEU A 384 -19.11 2.49 7.34
C LEU A 384 -20.41 3.28 7.43
N ASP A 385 -21.54 2.60 7.22
CA ASP A 385 -22.86 3.17 7.53
C ASP A 385 -23.05 3.31 9.04
N SER A 386 -23.93 4.23 9.44
CA SER A 386 -24.17 4.58 10.85
C SER A 386 -24.61 3.38 11.71
N THR A 387 -25.33 2.42 11.15
CA THR A 387 -25.80 1.25 11.90
C THR A 387 -24.68 0.25 12.15
N THR A 388 -23.83 0.03 11.16
CA THR A 388 -22.63 -0.81 11.29
C THR A 388 -21.59 -0.18 12.22
N ALA A 389 -21.36 1.13 12.10
CA ALA A 389 -20.46 1.85 12.99
C ALA A 389 -20.90 1.74 14.47
N LEU A 390 -22.20 1.87 14.75
CA LEU A 390 -22.75 1.69 16.09
C LEU A 390 -22.53 0.29 16.64
N ARG A 391 -22.68 -0.75 15.82
CA ARG A 391 -22.41 -2.14 16.22
C ARG A 391 -20.94 -2.36 16.57
N ILE A 392 -20.02 -1.78 15.79
CA ILE A 392 -18.58 -1.87 16.07
C ILE A 392 -18.25 -1.16 17.37
N VAL A 393 -18.73 0.07 17.58
CA VAL A 393 -18.45 0.80 18.83
C VAL A 393 -19.09 0.12 20.05
N GLN A 394 -20.30 -0.43 19.92
CA GLN A 394 -20.90 -1.22 20.99
C GLN A 394 -20.03 -2.43 21.36
N MET A 395 -19.53 -3.16 20.36
CA MET A 395 -18.59 -4.26 20.58
C MET A 395 -17.31 -3.78 21.29
N LEU A 396 -16.71 -2.67 20.85
CA LEU A 396 -15.51 -2.11 21.49
C LEU A 396 -15.75 -1.69 22.95
N HIS A 397 -16.90 -1.11 23.22
CA HIS A 397 -17.31 -0.76 24.57
C HIS A 397 -17.57 -2.02 25.43
N ASP A 398 -18.14 -3.09 24.87
CA ASP A 398 -18.33 -4.36 25.57
C ASP A 398 -16.97 -5.04 25.88
N ILE A 399 -16.01 -4.92 24.96
CA ILE A 399 -14.61 -5.35 25.15
C ILE A 399 -13.95 -4.56 26.28
N ALA A 400 -14.18 -3.24 26.35
CA ALA A 400 -13.68 -2.39 27.42
C ALA A 400 -14.27 -2.82 28.78
N ARG A 401 -15.59 -2.97 28.88
CA ARG A 401 -16.29 -3.41 30.10
C ARG A 401 -15.85 -4.78 30.62
N ALA A 402 -15.28 -5.63 29.77
CA ALA A 402 -14.65 -6.89 30.18
C ALA A 402 -13.29 -6.71 30.90
N GLY A 403 -12.93 -5.47 31.28
CA GLY A 403 -11.71 -5.15 32.03
C GLY A 403 -10.51 -4.76 31.16
N ARG A 404 -10.73 -4.49 29.87
CA ARG A 404 -9.68 -4.05 28.92
C ARG A 404 -9.71 -2.55 28.76
N THR A 405 -8.59 -1.99 28.32
CA THR A 405 -8.46 -0.56 28.04
C THR A 405 -8.59 -0.35 26.54
N VAL A 406 -9.50 0.51 26.08
CA VAL A 406 -9.74 0.72 24.65
C VAL A 406 -9.54 2.19 24.27
N VAL A 407 -8.69 2.44 23.28
CA VAL A 407 -8.41 3.78 22.75
C VAL A 407 -8.69 3.78 21.26
N SER A 408 -9.58 4.67 20.81
CA SER A 408 -9.97 4.74 19.40
C SER A 408 -9.94 6.17 18.88
N THR A 409 -9.36 6.39 17.69
CA THR A 409 -9.56 7.65 16.94
C THR A 409 -10.90 7.58 16.19
N ILE A 410 -11.67 8.66 16.21
CA ILE A 410 -13.00 8.71 15.58
C ILE A 410 -13.17 10.07 14.90
N HIS A 411 -13.44 10.05 13.59
CA HIS A 411 -13.40 11.24 12.75
C HIS A 411 -14.67 12.08 12.83
N GLN A 412 -15.86 11.49 12.74
CA GLN A 412 -17.17 12.18 12.89
C GLN A 412 -18.24 11.19 13.39
N PRO A 413 -18.45 11.07 14.71
CA PRO A 413 -19.44 10.13 15.24
C PRO A 413 -20.87 10.71 15.24
N SER A 414 -21.85 9.84 14.98
CA SER A 414 -23.27 10.17 15.24
C SER A 414 -23.51 10.40 16.74
N SER A 415 -24.54 11.17 17.11
CA SER A 415 -24.85 11.45 18.52
C SER A 415 -25.05 10.20 19.37
N ARG A 416 -25.69 9.15 18.81
CA ARG A 416 -25.86 7.85 19.49
C ARG A 416 -24.54 7.17 19.86
N LEU A 417 -23.53 7.39 19.02
CA LEU A 417 -22.20 6.81 19.15
C LEU A 417 -21.34 7.65 20.10
N PHE A 418 -21.49 8.98 20.07
CA PHE A 418 -20.85 9.89 21.02
C PHE A 418 -21.18 9.53 22.48
N HIS A 419 -22.44 9.24 22.79
CA HIS A 419 -22.87 8.85 24.14
C HIS A 419 -22.40 7.45 24.59
N LYS A 420 -21.62 6.73 23.78
CA LYS A 420 -21.01 5.44 24.17
C LYS A 420 -19.58 5.57 24.69
N PHE A 421 -18.97 6.75 24.58
CA PHE A 421 -17.60 6.98 25.04
C PHE A 421 -17.58 7.30 26.53
N ASP A 422 -16.64 6.71 27.27
CA ASP A 422 -16.44 7.03 28.68
C ASP A 422 -15.61 8.31 28.81
N LYS A 423 -14.53 8.40 28.03
CA LYS A 423 -13.63 9.54 27.98
C LYS A 423 -13.46 10.07 26.56
N LEU A 424 -13.15 11.36 26.49
CA LEU A 424 -12.90 12.09 25.26
C LEU A 424 -11.61 12.88 25.37
N ILE A 425 -10.80 12.82 24.31
CA ILE A 425 -9.75 13.81 24.02
C ILE A 425 -10.07 14.51 22.70
N LEU A 426 -10.08 15.84 22.71
CA LEU A 426 -10.28 16.68 21.54
C LEU A 426 -8.97 17.35 21.18
N LEU A 427 -8.47 17.12 19.97
CA LEU A 427 -7.23 17.70 19.46
C LEU A 427 -7.50 18.74 18.38
N GLY A 428 -6.82 19.89 18.43
CA GLY A 428 -6.77 20.89 17.36
C GLY A 428 -5.32 21.31 17.10
N GLU A 429 -4.90 21.28 15.83
CA GLU A 429 -3.52 21.58 15.38
C GLU A 429 -2.38 20.98 16.23
N GLY A 430 -2.58 19.79 16.83
CA GLY A 430 -1.58 19.12 17.66
C GLY A 430 -1.61 19.47 19.16
N HIS A 431 -2.50 20.40 19.56
CA HIS A 431 -2.78 20.77 20.94
C HIS A 431 -4.02 20.04 21.47
N SER A 432 -4.09 19.87 22.79
CA SER A 432 -5.28 19.36 23.47
C SER A 432 -6.23 20.51 23.78
N ILE A 433 -7.45 20.46 23.26
CA ILE A 433 -8.52 21.42 23.55
C ILE A 433 -9.36 20.94 24.74
N TYR A 434 -9.50 19.62 24.88
CA TYR A 434 -10.26 19.03 25.98
C TYR A 434 -9.78 17.61 26.26
N PHE A 435 -9.75 17.26 27.55
CA PHE A 435 -9.54 15.90 28.01
C PHE A 435 -10.41 15.68 29.25
N GLY A 436 -11.23 14.63 29.24
CA GLY A 436 -12.13 14.34 30.35
C GLY A 436 -13.20 13.31 30.02
N LYS A 437 -14.29 13.29 30.79
CA LYS A 437 -15.45 12.44 30.51
C LYS A 437 -16.20 12.96 29.30
N ALA A 438 -16.66 12.07 28.41
CA ALA A 438 -17.39 12.51 27.22
C ALA A 438 -18.73 13.20 27.55
N SER A 439 -19.36 12.84 28.68
CA SER A 439 -20.60 13.47 29.18
C SER A 439 -20.42 14.94 29.53
N ASP A 440 -19.24 15.30 30.06
CA ASP A 440 -18.99 16.61 30.66
C ASP A 440 -18.46 17.61 29.62
N ALA A 441 -18.15 17.14 28.40
CA ALA A 441 -17.57 17.95 27.33
C ALA A 441 -18.45 19.15 26.97
N MET A 442 -19.75 18.95 26.77
CA MET A 442 -20.67 20.04 26.38
C MET A 442 -20.80 21.10 27.48
N GLU A 443 -20.81 20.67 28.75
CA GLU A 443 -20.88 21.57 29.91
C GLU A 443 -19.59 22.40 30.03
N TYR A 444 -18.43 21.78 29.79
CA TYR A 444 -17.15 22.48 29.75
C TYR A 444 -17.13 23.59 28.70
N PHE A 445 -17.45 23.30 27.44
CA PHE A 445 -17.43 24.33 26.39
C PHE A 445 -18.46 25.44 26.65
N SER A 446 -19.62 25.08 27.22
CA SER A 446 -20.62 26.08 27.66
C SER A 446 -20.06 27.00 28.75
N SER A 447 -19.28 26.47 29.70
CA SER A 447 -18.63 27.27 30.75
C SER A 447 -17.54 28.20 30.23
N VAL A 448 -16.91 27.85 29.11
CA VAL A 448 -15.92 28.67 28.40
C VAL A 448 -16.59 29.71 27.48
N GLY A 449 -17.92 29.69 27.37
CA GLY A 449 -18.71 30.65 26.59
C GLY A 449 -19.12 30.19 25.19
N PHE A 450 -18.81 28.94 24.83
CA PHE A 450 -19.22 28.33 23.57
C PHE A 450 -20.46 27.47 23.74
N SER A 451 -21.58 27.90 23.17
CA SER A 451 -22.84 27.15 23.16
C SER A 451 -23.42 27.14 21.74
N PRO A 452 -23.93 26.01 21.25
CA PRO A 452 -24.56 25.98 19.94
C PRO A 452 -25.87 26.79 19.96
N PHE A 453 -26.12 27.59 18.92
CA PHE A 453 -27.38 28.35 18.78
C PHE A 453 -28.58 27.45 18.45
N LEU A 454 -28.30 26.30 17.84
CA LEU A 454 -29.27 25.31 17.40
C LEU A 454 -28.95 23.95 18.01
N ALA A 455 -29.96 23.09 18.18
CA ALA A 455 -29.73 21.72 18.61
C ALA A 455 -28.95 20.96 17.53
N MET A 456 -27.65 20.77 17.75
CA MET A 456 -26.74 20.06 16.85
C MET A 456 -26.13 18.84 17.55
N ASN A 457 -25.55 17.95 16.74
CA ASN A 457 -24.83 16.79 17.25
C ASN A 457 -23.62 17.27 18.08
N PRO A 458 -23.43 16.80 19.33
CA PRO A 458 -22.30 17.18 20.17
C PRO A 458 -20.95 17.01 19.46
N ALA A 459 -20.79 15.93 18.71
CA ALA A 459 -19.51 15.69 18.04
C ALA A 459 -19.23 16.67 16.89
N ASP A 460 -20.27 17.06 16.16
CA ASP A 460 -20.13 18.05 15.08
C ASP A 460 -19.79 19.42 15.68
N PHE A 461 -20.44 19.80 16.78
CA PHE A 461 -20.11 21.02 17.54
C PHE A 461 -18.65 21.06 17.97
N LEU A 462 -18.15 19.98 18.56
CA LEU A 462 -16.76 19.89 19.02
C LEU A 462 -15.75 19.96 17.86
N LEU A 463 -16.10 19.40 16.71
CA LEU A 463 -15.25 19.44 15.52
C LEU A 463 -15.28 20.81 14.83
N ASP A 464 -16.43 21.49 14.83
CA ASP A 464 -16.54 22.87 14.34
C ASP A 464 -15.68 23.81 15.19
N LEU A 465 -15.76 23.69 16.52
CA LEU A 465 -14.87 24.42 17.44
C LEU A 465 -13.40 24.13 17.18
N ALA A 466 -13.02 22.87 17.02
CA ALA A 466 -11.63 22.48 16.75
C ALA A 466 -11.13 22.91 15.37
N ASN A 467 -12.03 23.20 14.41
CA ASN A 467 -11.73 23.82 13.12
C ASN A 467 -11.76 25.35 13.17
N GLY A 468 -12.16 25.96 14.28
CA GLY A 468 -12.41 27.39 14.40
C GLY A 468 -13.60 27.88 13.58
N ASN A 469 -14.56 26.99 13.27
CA ASN A 469 -15.82 27.34 12.63
C ASN A 469 -16.85 27.78 13.69
N ILE A 470 -17.27 29.05 13.63
CA ILE A 470 -18.12 29.69 14.64
C ILE A 470 -19.49 30.14 14.12
N HIS A 471 -19.86 29.81 12.87
CA HIS A 471 -21.06 30.37 12.22
C HIS A 471 -22.38 30.10 12.98
N ASP A 472 -22.51 28.95 13.63
CA ASP A 472 -23.72 28.54 14.37
C ASP A 472 -23.47 28.38 15.90
N ILE A 473 -22.41 29.03 16.41
CA ILE A 473 -21.95 28.86 17.80
C ILE A 473 -21.83 30.23 18.47
N SER A 474 -22.33 30.36 19.71
CA SER A 474 -22.10 31.54 20.53
C SER A 474 -20.63 31.64 20.90
N VAL A 475 -20.08 32.85 20.86
CA VAL A 475 -18.68 33.10 21.16
C VAL A 475 -18.60 33.94 22.44
N PRO A 476 -17.63 33.72 23.34
CA PRO A 476 -17.46 34.56 24.52
C PRO A 476 -17.18 36.02 24.15
N ALA A 477 -17.64 36.95 24.99
CA ALA A 477 -17.57 38.39 24.77
C ALA A 477 -16.14 38.92 24.54
N GLU A 478 -15.12 38.24 25.08
CA GLU A 478 -13.70 38.55 24.91
C GLU A 478 -13.24 38.39 23.44
N LEU A 479 -13.71 37.34 22.77
CA LEU A 479 -13.46 37.08 21.36
C LEU A 479 -14.35 37.94 20.46
N GLU A 480 -15.60 38.21 20.85
CA GLU A 480 -16.48 39.15 20.13
C GLU A 480 -15.86 40.57 20.08
N ASN A 481 -15.30 41.06 21.18
CA ASN A 481 -14.60 42.35 21.21
C ASN A 481 -13.39 42.39 20.28
N THR A 482 -12.69 41.27 20.11
CA THR A 482 -11.55 41.13 19.19
C THR A 482 -12.00 41.13 17.71
N SER A 483 -13.20 40.61 17.43
CA SER A 483 -13.83 40.67 16.09
C SER A 483 -14.27 42.09 15.69
N HIS A 484 -14.52 42.95 16.68
CA HIS A 484 -14.83 44.36 16.48
C HIS A 484 -13.59 45.26 16.41
N ALA A 485 -12.38 44.72 16.53
CA ALA A 485 -11.14 45.47 16.33
C ALA A 485 -10.96 45.82 14.84
N GLU A 486 -10.63 47.08 14.55
CA GLU A 486 -10.39 47.58 13.20
C GLU A 486 -9.02 47.11 12.68
N ALA A 487 -8.98 46.45 11.52
CA ALA A 487 -7.75 46.19 10.79
C ALA A 487 -7.58 47.24 9.67
N GLU A 488 -6.38 47.83 9.56
CA GLU A 488 -6.03 48.77 8.49
C GLU A 488 -5.39 48.02 7.31
N ASP A 489 -5.99 48.16 6.12
CA ASP A 489 -5.40 47.67 4.88
C ASP A 489 -4.24 48.58 4.41
N ASN A 490 -3.40 48.09 3.50
CA ASN A 490 -2.31 48.85 2.86
C ASN A 490 -2.75 50.11 2.09
N HIS A 491 -4.05 50.43 2.06
CA HIS A 491 -4.64 51.66 1.47
C HIS A 491 -5.30 52.56 2.52
N GLY A 492 -5.21 52.25 3.82
CA GLY A 492 -5.76 53.07 4.91
C GLY A 492 -7.27 52.91 5.14
N ASP A 493 -7.92 51.99 4.43
CA ASP A 493 -9.33 51.64 4.68
C ASP A 493 -9.42 50.68 5.87
N LYS A 494 -10.35 50.97 6.78
CA LYS A 494 -10.57 50.24 8.02
C LYS A 494 -11.71 49.25 7.86
N PHE A 495 -11.44 47.97 8.06
CA PHE A 495 -12.43 46.91 8.02
C PHE A 495 -12.49 46.16 9.37
N PRO A 496 -13.68 45.67 9.78
CA PRO A 496 -13.79 44.82 10.97
C PRO A 496 -12.97 43.54 10.76
N ARG A 497 -12.08 43.23 11.69
CA ARG A 497 -11.25 42.02 11.63
C ARG A 497 -12.13 40.79 11.81
N SER A 498 -12.31 39.97 10.77
CA SER A 498 -12.95 38.68 10.92
C SER A 498 -12.10 37.79 11.82
N LEU A 499 -12.70 37.22 12.87
CA LEU A 499 -12.07 36.20 13.72
C LEU A 499 -11.48 35.09 12.85
N SER A 500 -10.17 34.86 12.97
CA SER A 500 -9.53 33.76 12.27
C SER A 500 -9.73 32.46 13.04
N SER A 501 -9.72 31.33 12.33
CA SER A 501 -9.80 30.00 12.96
C SER A 501 -8.69 29.77 13.99
N HIS A 502 -7.53 30.40 13.79
CA HIS A 502 -6.40 30.34 14.72
C HIS A 502 -6.69 31.08 16.04
N ASP A 503 -7.32 32.26 15.99
CA ASP A 503 -7.64 33.03 17.20
C ASP A 503 -8.59 32.26 18.12
N VAL A 504 -9.59 31.58 17.53
CA VAL A 504 -10.53 30.73 18.27
C VAL A 504 -9.80 29.54 18.92
N LEU A 505 -8.92 28.90 18.17
CA LEU A 505 -8.17 27.74 18.65
C LEU A 505 -7.20 28.13 19.79
N GLU A 506 -6.51 29.27 19.66
CA GLU A 506 -5.58 29.78 20.67
C GLU A 506 -6.32 30.05 22.00
N TYR A 507 -7.50 30.68 21.94
CA TYR A 507 -8.34 30.88 23.12
C TYR A 507 -8.77 29.55 23.77
N LEU A 508 -9.17 28.57 22.96
CA LEU A 508 -9.58 27.26 23.46
C LEU A 508 -8.42 26.49 24.12
N ILE A 509 -7.20 26.64 23.60
CA ILE A 509 -5.99 26.05 24.19
C ILE A 509 -5.67 26.73 25.52
N GLU A 510 -5.74 28.07 25.59
CA GLU A 510 -5.51 28.83 26.82
C GLU A 510 -6.54 28.48 27.91
N ALA A 511 -7.82 28.38 27.53
CA ALA A 511 -8.89 27.96 28.42
C ALA A 511 -8.65 26.55 28.98
N TYR A 512 -8.17 25.61 28.14
CA TYR A 512 -7.83 24.26 28.58
C TYR A 512 -6.64 24.23 29.55
N GLU A 513 -5.55 24.93 29.23
CA GLU A 513 -4.35 24.99 30.08
C GLU A 513 -4.63 25.66 31.42
N THR A 514 -5.58 26.59 31.48
CA THR A 514 -5.96 27.29 32.71
C THR A 514 -6.94 26.47 33.57
N ASN A 515 -7.99 25.92 32.96
CA ASN A 515 -9.13 25.35 33.70
C ASN A 515 -9.04 23.83 33.93
N VAL A 516 -8.47 23.08 32.97
CA VAL A 516 -8.55 21.60 32.97
C VAL A 516 -7.18 20.95 33.18
N ALA A 517 -6.15 21.42 32.48
CA ALA A 517 -4.82 20.83 32.52
C ALA A 517 -4.22 20.72 33.94
N PRO A 518 -4.34 21.72 34.84
CA PRO A 518 -3.74 21.64 36.18
C PRO A 518 -4.40 20.57 37.05
N MET A 519 -5.74 20.47 36.99
CA MET A 519 -6.50 19.48 37.73
C MET A 519 -6.21 18.06 37.23
N GLU A 520 -6.12 17.88 35.91
CA GLU A 520 -5.81 16.57 35.32
C GLU A 520 -4.35 16.17 35.58
N LYS A 521 -3.38 17.09 35.44
CA LYS A 521 -1.98 16.84 35.81
C LYS A 521 -1.87 16.45 37.30
N ALA A 522 -2.61 17.09 38.19
CA ALA A 522 -2.65 16.72 39.61
C ALA A 522 -3.22 15.32 39.85
N LYS A 523 -4.32 14.95 39.19
CA LYS A 523 -4.91 13.59 39.24
C LYS A 523 -3.95 12.52 38.72
N LEU A 524 -3.21 12.82 37.66
CA LEU A 524 -2.22 11.91 37.08
C LEU A 524 -1.06 11.63 38.04
N ILE A 525 -0.64 12.64 38.82
CA ILE A 525 0.40 12.51 39.85
C ILE A 525 -0.11 11.74 41.09
N THR A 526 -1.40 11.82 41.43
CA THR A 526 -1.99 11.14 42.60
C THR A 526 -2.43 9.69 42.34
N LEU A 527 -2.58 9.27 41.09
CA LEU A 527 -2.87 7.87 40.69
C LEU A 527 -1.70 6.88 40.98
N ASN A 528 -0.81 7.22 41.90
CA ASN A 528 0.41 6.49 42.25
C ASN A 528 0.14 5.54 43.42
N GLU A 529 -0.33 4.32 43.13
CA GLU A 529 -0.10 3.11 43.94
C GLU A 529 -0.55 1.87 43.16
N VAL A 530 0.07 1.62 42.00
CA VAL A 530 -0.06 0.30 41.37
C VAL A 530 0.82 -0.68 42.14
N THR A 531 0.23 -1.78 42.61
CA THR A 531 0.93 -2.85 43.36
C THR A 531 2.14 -3.36 42.59
N ASP A 532 3.25 -3.61 43.28
CA ASP A 532 4.52 -4.05 42.66
C ASP A 532 4.38 -5.38 41.87
N ASP A 533 3.41 -6.22 42.27
CA ASP A 533 3.04 -7.43 41.53
C ASP A 533 2.57 -7.13 40.11
N LEU A 534 1.75 -6.09 39.92
CA LEU A 534 1.25 -5.68 38.61
C LEU A 534 2.38 -5.13 37.73
N LYS A 535 3.34 -4.39 38.31
CA LYS A 535 4.53 -3.88 37.59
C LYS A 535 5.42 -5.02 37.09
N SER A 536 5.63 -6.05 37.90
CA SER A 536 6.46 -7.21 37.52
C SER A 536 5.85 -8.01 36.35
N SER A 537 4.52 -8.14 36.32
CA SER A 537 3.79 -8.87 35.27
C SER A 537 3.83 -8.19 33.89
N VAL A 538 3.93 -6.86 33.84
CA VAL A 538 4.12 -6.07 32.61
C VAL A 538 5.53 -6.27 32.01
N SER A 539 6.50 -6.61 32.85
CA SER A 539 7.92 -6.77 32.49
C SER A 539 8.31 -8.22 32.12
N ALA A 540 7.36 -9.16 32.10
CA ALA A 540 7.61 -10.58 31.86
C ALA A 540 8.34 -10.86 30.53
N LYS A 541 9.21 -11.88 30.52
CA LYS A 541 10.08 -12.20 29.37
C LYS A 541 9.31 -12.47 28.08
N ARG A 542 9.90 -12.00 26.98
CA ARG A 542 9.40 -12.13 25.61
C ARG A 542 9.50 -13.58 25.13
N GLU A 543 8.35 -14.22 24.90
CA GLU A 543 8.27 -15.51 24.22
C GLU A 543 7.56 -15.39 22.86
N TRP A 544 8.02 -16.13 21.85
CA TRP A 544 7.34 -16.20 20.56
C TRP A 544 6.20 -17.23 20.62
N GLY A 545 5.03 -16.91 20.07
CA GLY A 545 3.86 -17.81 20.06
C GLY A 545 4.14 -19.17 19.39
N ALA A 546 4.85 -19.17 18.26
CA ALA A 546 5.19 -20.37 17.48
C ALA A 546 6.70 -20.63 17.37
N THR A 547 7.13 -21.88 17.10
CA THR A 547 8.54 -22.16 16.75
C THR A 547 8.88 -21.67 15.36
N TRP A 548 10.17 -21.61 15.01
CA TRP A 548 10.56 -21.25 13.65
C TRP A 548 9.99 -22.24 12.61
N TRP A 549 9.98 -23.54 12.94
CA TRP A 549 9.42 -24.58 12.08
C TRP A 549 7.90 -24.51 11.97
N ASP A 550 7.20 -24.23 13.07
CA ASP A 550 5.75 -24.01 13.05
C ASP A 550 5.41 -22.79 12.19
N GLN A 551 6.12 -21.66 12.40
CA GLN A 551 5.97 -20.45 11.59
C GLN A 551 6.18 -20.75 10.11
N PHE A 552 7.26 -21.46 9.77
CA PHE A 552 7.55 -21.86 8.40
C PHE A 552 6.43 -22.72 7.81
N SER A 553 5.98 -23.77 8.51
CA SER A 553 4.94 -24.68 8.00
C SER A 553 3.61 -23.97 7.79
N ILE A 554 3.20 -23.12 8.73
CA ILE A 554 1.94 -22.37 8.63
C ILE A 554 2.01 -21.37 7.46
N LEU A 555 3.11 -20.62 7.36
CA LEU A 555 3.32 -19.65 6.30
C LEU A 555 3.46 -20.31 4.92
N PHE A 556 4.05 -21.51 4.85
CA PHE A 556 4.16 -22.28 3.61
C PHE A 556 2.78 -22.71 3.09
N VAL A 557 1.93 -23.27 3.96
CA VAL A 557 0.56 -23.67 3.58
C VAL A 557 -0.28 -22.47 3.19
N ARG A 558 -0.21 -21.38 3.98
CA ARG A 558 -0.89 -20.11 3.67
C ARG A 558 -0.42 -19.54 2.33
N GLY A 559 0.90 -19.50 2.11
CA GLY A 559 1.52 -18.98 0.90
C GLY A 559 1.14 -19.78 -0.34
N LEU A 560 1.15 -21.12 -0.27
CA LEU A 560 0.73 -21.99 -1.36
C LEU A 560 -0.73 -21.74 -1.74
N LYS A 561 -1.62 -21.57 -0.75
CA LYS A 561 -3.04 -21.31 -0.98
C LYS A 561 -3.28 -19.96 -1.63
N GLU A 562 -2.68 -18.90 -1.10
CA GLU A 562 -2.82 -17.54 -1.64
C GLU A 562 -2.31 -17.47 -3.08
N ARG A 563 -1.12 -18.04 -3.35
CA ARG A 563 -0.46 -17.93 -4.65
C ARG A 563 -1.04 -18.82 -5.73
N ARG A 564 -1.72 -19.90 -5.36
CA ARG A 564 -2.39 -20.79 -6.32
C ARG A 564 -3.31 -20.01 -7.28
N HIS A 565 -4.02 -19.01 -6.78
CA HIS A 565 -4.96 -18.22 -7.59
C HIS A 565 -4.27 -17.35 -8.64
N GLU A 566 -3.08 -16.82 -8.34
CA GLU A 566 -2.30 -15.99 -9.26
C GLU A 566 -1.58 -16.85 -10.31
N TYR A 567 -1.03 -17.99 -9.91
CA TYR A 567 -0.30 -18.90 -10.79
C TYR A 567 -1.21 -19.68 -11.73
N LEU A 568 -2.36 -20.16 -11.22
CA LEU A 568 -3.35 -20.89 -12.00
C LEU A 568 -4.40 -19.97 -12.65
N SER A 569 -4.12 -18.69 -12.76
CA SER A 569 -4.96 -17.77 -13.50
C SER A 569 -5.11 -18.23 -14.95
N PHE A 570 -6.36 -18.31 -15.42
CA PHE A 570 -6.69 -18.78 -16.77
C PHE A 570 -5.92 -18.01 -17.84
N LEU A 571 -5.80 -16.68 -17.70
CA LEU A 571 -5.05 -15.84 -18.64
C LEU A 571 -3.58 -16.23 -18.74
N ARG A 572 -2.95 -16.56 -17.60
CA ARG A 572 -1.54 -16.95 -17.55
C ARG A 572 -1.30 -18.31 -18.19
N ILE A 573 -2.18 -19.28 -17.91
CA ILE A 573 -2.13 -20.61 -18.52
C ILE A 573 -2.34 -20.49 -20.03
N ALA A 574 -3.36 -19.75 -20.47
CA ALA A 574 -3.67 -19.55 -21.88
C ALA A 574 -2.52 -18.86 -22.63
N GLN A 575 -1.90 -17.83 -22.04
CA GLN A 575 -0.75 -17.14 -22.62
C GLN A 575 0.43 -18.10 -22.85
N VAL A 576 0.81 -18.90 -21.85
CA VAL A 576 1.95 -19.83 -21.95
C VAL A 576 1.63 -20.95 -22.95
N PHE A 577 0.42 -21.50 -22.92
CA PHE A 577 -0.02 -22.55 -23.84
C PHE A 577 -0.05 -22.06 -25.30
N LEU A 578 -0.64 -20.88 -25.56
CA LEU A 578 -0.68 -20.28 -26.89
C LEU A 578 0.73 -19.99 -27.41
N THR A 579 1.61 -19.47 -26.56
CA THR A 579 3.01 -19.23 -26.90
C THR A 579 3.72 -20.55 -27.24
N ALA A 580 3.51 -21.61 -26.45
CA ALA A 580 4.09 -22.92 -26.72
C ALA A 580 3.63 -23.49 -28.07
N LEU A 581 2.34 -23.36 -28.39
CA LEU A 581 1.77 -23.84 -29.65
C LEU A 581 2.31 -23.05 -30.84
N ILE A 582 2.39 -21.72 -30.75
CA ILE A 582 2.97 -20.88 -31.80
C ILE A 582 4.43 -21.27 -32.06
N LEU A 583 5.24 -21.44 -31.01
CA LEU A 583 6.65 -21.83 -31.15
C LEU A 583 6.79 -23.25 -31.73
N GLY A 584 5.98 -24.19 -31.26
CA GLY A 584 5.97 -25.55 -31.80
C GLY A 584 5.61 -25.60 -33.29
N LEU A 585 4.69 -24.73 -33.74
CA LEU A 585 4.34 -24.61 -35.17
C LEU A 585 5.43 -23.91 -35.98
N LEU A 586 6.06 -22.85 -35.45
CA LEU A 586 7.11 -22.11 -36.14
C LEU A 586 8.38 -22.95 -36.37
N TRP A 587 8.73 -23.82 -35.43
CA TRP A 587 9.89 -24.71 -35.50
C TRP A 587 9.53 -26.17 -35.79
N TRP A 588 8.40 -26.39 -36.47
CA TRP A 588 7.87 -27.74 -36.74
C TRP A 588 8.92 -28.66 -37.37
N GLN A 589 9.28 -29.73 -36.65
CA GLN A 589 10.21 -30.77 -37.09
C GLN A 589 11.47 -30.25 -37.78
N SER A 590 12.13 -29.25 -37.18
CA SER A 590 13.40 -28.74 -37.68
C SER A 590 14.48 -29.83 -37.72
N ASN A 591 14.98 -30.19 -38.91
CA ASN A 591 15.97 -31.25 -39.09
C ASN A 591 17.41 -30.72 -38.97
N ILE A 592 18.24 -31.42 -38.17
CA ILE A 592 19.65 -31.07 -37.90
C ILE A 592 20.54 -31.25 -39.13
N ASP A 593 20.15 -32.12 -40.06
CA ASP A 593 20.96 -32.50 -41.23
C ASP A 593 21.27 -31.31 -42.16
N THR A 594 20.43 -30.27 -42.12
CA THR A 594 20.61 -29.04 -42.90
C THR A 594 21.21 -27.92 -42.04
N PRO A 595 22.14 -27.11 -42.59
CA PRO A 595 22.74 -26.01 -41.84
C PRO A 595 21.72 -24.95 -41.38
N LYS A 596 20.62 -24.77 -42.14
CA LYS A 596 19.51 -23.89 -41.77
C LYS A 596 18.72 -24.45 -40.59
N GLY A 597 18.32 -25.73 -40.65
CA GLY A 597 17.58 -26.37 -39.56
C GLY A 597 18.37 -26.42 -38.25
N LEU A 598 19.69 -26.63 -38.30
CA LEU A 598 20.56 -26.51 -37.12
C LEU A 598 20.54 -25.10 -36.52
N GLN A 599 20.64 -24.06 -37.36
CA GLN A 599 20.57 -22.67 -36.92
C GLN A 599 19.19 -22.34 -36.30
N ASP A 600 18.11 -22.85 -36.89
CA ASP A 600 16.76 -22.67 -36.40
C ASP A 600 16.58 -23.32 -35.02
N GLN A 601 17.04 -24.56 -34.82
CA GLN A 601 17.01 -25.24 -33.51
C GLN A 601 17.83 -24.51 -32.44
N ILE A 602 19.02 -24.03 -32.79
CA ILE A 602 19.85 -23.24 -31.87
C ILE A 602 19.11 -21.96 -31.46
N GLY A 603 18.42 -21.30 -32.40
CA GLY A 603 17.56 -20.16 -32.12
C GLY A 603 16.39 -20.50 -31.17
N LEU A 604 15.74 -21.64 -31.36
CA LEU A 604 14.68 -22.12 -30.47
C LEU A 604 15.20 -22.36 -29.04
N ILE A 605 16.35 -23.04 -28.89
CA ILE A 605 16.95 -23.30 -27.58
C ILE A 605 17.29 -21.99 -26.86
N PHE A 606 17.82 -21.00 -27.59
CA PHE A 606 18.05 -19.67 -27.03
C PHE A 606 16.75 -18.98 -26.61
N PHE A 607 15.70 -19.07 -27.43
CA PHE A 607 14.38 -18.52 -27.08
C PHE A 607 13.82 -19.16 -25.80
N ILE A 608 13.91 -20.49 -25.66
CA ILE A 608 13.46 -21.22 -24.46
C ILE A 608 14.20 -20.69 -23.22
N ALA A 609 15.52 -20.49 -23.31
CA ALA A 609 16.32 -19.94 -22.21
C ALA A 609 15.87 -18.52 -21.83
N VAL A 610 15.71 -17.64 -22.82
CA VAL A 610 15.32 -16.24 -22.60
C VAL A 610 13.88 -16.12 -22.07
N PHE A 611 12.92 -16.84 -22.65
CA PHE A 611 11.52 -16.81 -22.25
C PHE A 611 11.36 -17.20 -20.77
N TRP A 612 11.94 -18.34 -20.38
CA TRP A 612 11.92 -18.82 -18.99
C TRP A 612 12.89 -18.08 -18.06
N GLY A 613 13.74 -17.20 -18.60
CA GLY A 613 14.49 -16.21 -17.82
C GLY A 613 13.70 -14.94 -17.55
N PHE A 614 12.97 -14.42 -18.54
CA PHE A 614 12.32 -13.11 -18.47
C PHE A 614 10.98 -13.19 -17.74
N PHE A 615 10.18 -14.21 -18.06
CA PHE A 615 8.84 -14.36 -17.52
C PHE A 615 8.82 -14.40 -15.98
N PRO A 616 9.68 -15.18 -15.28
CA PRO A 616 9.67 -15.21 -13.83
C PRO A 616 10.21 -13.91 -13.19
N VAL A 617 11.22 -13.26 -13.80
CA VAL A 617 11.77 -11.98 -13.30
C VAL A 617 10.67 -10.93 -13.16
N PHE A 618 9.87 -10.72 -14.21
CA PHE A 618 8.80 -9.73 -14.18
C PHE A 618 7.73 -10.06 -13.15
N THR A 619 7.40 -11.34 -12.97
CA THR A 619 6.42 -11.74 -11.95
C THR A 619 6.96 -11.56 -10.51
N ALA A 620 8.25 -11.83 -10.31
CA ALA A 620 8.90 -11.73 -9.00
C ALA A 620 9.10 -10.27 -8.55
N ILE A 621 9.34 -9.34 -9.47
CA ILE A 621 9.58 -7.92 -9.16
C ILE A 621 8.41 -7.28 -8.39
N PHE A 622 7.18 -7.65 -8.72
CA PHE A 622 5.98 -7.09 -8.10
C PHE A 622 5.69 -7.63 -6.70
N THR A 623 6.31 -8.76 -6.31
CA THR A 623 5.97 -9.50 -5.09
C THR A 623 6.11 -8.64 -3.82
N PHE A 624 7.30 -8.15 -3.50
CA PHE A 624 7.51 -7.43 -2.23
C PHE A 624 6.88 -6.04 -2.18
N PRO A 625 6.90 -5.23 -3.27
CA PRO A 625 6.18 -3.96 -3.27
C PRO A 625 4.67 -4.13 -2.99
N GLN A 626 4.03 -5.16 -3.53
CA GLN A 626 2.60 -5.44 -3.28
C GLN A 626 2.36 -6.00 -1.87
N GLU A 627 3.23 -6.89 -1.37
CA GLU A 627 3.11 -7.48 -0.04
C GLU A 627 3.56 -6.54 1.10
N ARG A 628 4.19 -5.39 0.78
CA ARG A 628 4.81 -4.49 1.76
C ARG A 628 3.86 -4.10 2.89
N ALA A 629 2.62 -3.73 2.58
CA ALA A 629 1.64 -3.31 3.57
C ALA A 629 1.33 -4.45 4.56
N MET A 630 1.14 -5.67 4.04
CA MET A 630 0.85 -6.86 4.85
C MET A 630 2.06 -7.26 5.70
N LEU A 631 3.26 -7.27 5.10
CA LEU A 631 4.50 -7.57 5.82
C LEU A 631 4.78 -6.54 6.94
N SER A 632 4.51 -5.25 6.68
CA SER A 632 4.64 -4.19 7.69
C SER A 632 3.67 -4.43 8.85
N LYS A 633 2.40 -4.69 8.55
CA LYS A 633 1.36 -4.98 9.55
C LYS A 633 1.70 -6.20 10.41
N GLU A 634 2.01 -7.34 9.81
CA GLU A 634 2.27 -8.59 10.55
C GLU A 634 3.58 -8.52 11.37
N ARG A 635 4.60 -7.80 10.88
CA ARG A 635 5.84 -7.56 11.64
C ARG A 635 5.68 -6.51 12.74
N ALA A 636 4.81 -5.53 12.55
CA ALA A 636 4.49 -4.55 13.59
C ALA A 636 3.90 -5.20 14.84
N VAL A 637 3.33 -6.40 14.75
CA VAL A 637 2.80 -7.19 15.89
C VAL A 637 3.64 -8.43 16.25
N ASP A 638 4.85 -8.56 15.69
CA ASP A 638 5.75 -9.72 15.88
C ASP A 638 5.10 -11.09 15.59
N MET A 639 4.25 -11.17 14.55
CA MET A 639 3.54 -12.41 14.22
C MET A 639 4.49 -13.55 13.82
N TYR A 640 5.58 -13.25 13.11
CA TYR A 640 6.60 -14.22 12.69
C TYR A 640 7.97 -13.58 12.47
N ARG A 641 9.00 -14.41 12.39
CA ARG A 641 10.35 -14.00 12.02
C ARG A 641 10.46 -13.77 10.52
N LEU A 642 11.21 -12.74 10.10
CA LEU A 642 11.43 -12.44 8.68
C LEU A 642 12.07 -13.62 7.94
N SER A 643 12.97 -14.36 8.58
CA SER A 643 13.61 -15.54 7.99
C SER A 643 12.62 -16.69 7.74
N ALA A 644 11.67 -16.92 8.65
CA ALA A 644 10.65 -17.95 8.49
C ALA A 644 9.72 -17.61 7.31
N TYR A 645 9.29 -16.34 7.23
CA TYR A 645 8.52 -15.81 6.10
C TYR A 645 9.25 -15.97 4.77
N PHE A 646 10.49 -15.50 4.70
CA PHE A 646 11.26 -15.52 3.46
C PHE A 646 11.50 -16.95 2.97
N MET A 647 11.84 -17.88 3.87
CA MET A 647 12.03 -19.29 3.51
C MET A 647 10.70 -19.94 3.07
N ALA A 648 9.62 -19.71 3.81
CA ALA A 648 8.29 -20.22 3.47
C ALA A 648 7.85 -19.73 2.09
N ARG A 649 8.06 -18.45 1.79
CA ARG A 649 7.78 -17.83 0.49
C ARG A 649 8.55 -18.50 -0.64
N ILE A 650 9.87 -18.66 -0.49
CA ILE A 650 10.70 -19.30 -1.52
C ILE A 650 10.19 -20.71 -1.79
N LEU A 651 10.00 -21.52 -0.75
CA LEU A 651 9.62 -22.92 -0.92
C LEU A 651 8.18 -23.06 -1.44
N SER A 652 7.25 -22.17 -1.07
CA SER A 652 5.86 -22.23 -1.53
C SER A 652 5.70 -21.93 -3.02
N ASP A 653 6.60 -21.14 -3.61
CA ASP A 653 6.53 -20.78 -5.03
C ASP A 653 7.11 -21.89 -5.94
N LEU A 654 8.14 -22.63 -5.48
CA LEU A 654 8.80 -23.69 -6.26
C LEU A 654 7.85 -24.72 -6.92
N PRO A 655 6.87 -25.33 -6.22
CA PRO A 655 5.98 -26.30 -6.85
C PRO A 655 5.05 -25.66 -7.90
N LEU A 656 4.64 -24.40 -7.71
CA LEU A 656 3.79 -23.67 -8.65
C LEU A 656 4.56 -23.22 -9.89
N ASP A 657 5.83 -22.85 -9.71
CA ASP A 657 6.75 -22.47 -10.79
C ASP A 657 7.09 -23.65 -11.72
N LEU A 658 6.96 -24.91 -11.25
CA LEU A 658 7.28 -26.10 -12.04
C LEU A 658 6.17 -26.50 -13.04
N PHE A 659 4.91 -26.19 -12.74
CA PHE A 659 3.76 -26.68 -13.52
C PHE A 659 3.71 -26.11 -14.96
N LEU A 660 3.85 -24.80 -15.12
CA LEU A 660 3.77 -24.13 -16.43
C LEU A 660 4.92 -24.51 -17.39
N PRO A 661 6.19 -24.58 -16.95
CA PRO A 661 7.31 -25.03 -17.79
C PRO A 661 7.16 -26.46 -18.29
N ILE A 662 6.64 -27.37 -17.47
CA ILE A 662 6.40 -28.76 -17.90
C ILE A 662 5.45 -28.77 -19.10
N GLY A 663 4.29 -28.12 -18.99
CA GLY A 663 3.33 -28.06 -20.08
C GLY A 663 3.89 -27.41 -21.34
N PHE A 664 4.65 -26.33 -21.19
CA PHE A 664 5.32 -25.65 -22.31
C PHE A 664 6.35 -26.55 -23.02
N LEU A 665 7.23 -27.22 -22.25
CA LEU A 665 8.27 -28.08 -22.81
C LEU A 665 7.67 -29.34 -23.44
N LEU A 666 6.62 -29.93 -22.86
CA LEU A 666 5.91 -31.07 -23.46
C LEU A 666 5.33 -30.76 -24.85
N ILE A 667 4.98 -29.51 -25.14
CA ILE A 667 4.49 -29.12 -26.46
C ILE A 667 5.67 -28.83 -27.39
N VAL A 668 6.54 -27.89 -27.00
CA VAL A 668 7.61 -27.39 -27.87
C VAL A 668 8.67 -28.46 -28.15
N TYR A 669 9.06 -29.26 -27.16
CA TYR A 669 10.13 -30.25 -27.31
C TYR A 669 9.79 -31.33 -28.34
N PHE A 670 8.55 -31.81 -28.30
CA PHE A 670 8.08 -32.85 -29.20
C PHE A 670 7.72 -32.30 -30.58
N MET A 671 7.11 -31.11 -30.68
CA MET A 671 6.79 -30.49 -31.98
C MET A 671 8.05 -30.05 -32.75
N ALA A 672 9.08 -29.55 -32.06
CA ALA A 672 10.31 -29.10 -32.69
C ALA A 672 11.28 -30.23 -33.06
N HIS A 673 10.97 -31.46 -32.63
CA HIS A 673 11.82 -32.64 -32.81
C HIS A 673 13.23 -32.48 -32.20
N LEU A 674 13.29 -32.00 -30.95
CA LEU A 674 14.54 -32.00 -30.17
C LEU A 674 14.96 -33.44 -29.81
N ARG A 675 16.15 -33.63 -29.24
CA ARG A 675 16.74 -34.96 -28.98
C ARG A 675 15.78 -35.88 -28.21
N MET A 676 15.24 -36.93 -28.82
CA MET A 676 14.17 -37.77 -28.25
C MET A 676 14.62 -38.74 -27.14
N THR A 677 15.72 -38.46 -26.43
CA THR A 677 16.16 -39.26 -25.28
C THR A 677 15.55 -38.74 -23.99
N VAL A 678 15.09 -39.67 -23.12
CA VAL A 678 14.48 -39.34 -21.83
C VAL A 678 15.45 -38.54 -20.95
N THR A 679 16.73 -38.87 -20.97
CA THR A 679 17.77 -38.15 -20.23
C THR A 679 17.94 -36.71 -20.72
N ALA A 680 17.95 -36.46 -22.04
CA ALA A 680 18.06 -35.09 -22.55
C ALA A 680 16.82 -34.25 -22.23
N PHE A 681 15.63 -34.86 -22.28
CA PHE A 681 14.39 -34.19 -21.88
C PHE A 681 14.41 -33.80 -20.40
N LEU A 682 14.75 -34.73 -19.50
CA LEU A 682 14.81 -34.46 -18.07
C LEU A 682 15.89 -33.43 -17.70
N LEU A 683 17.07 -33.49 -18.34
CA LEU A 683 18.13 -32.50 -18.12
C LEU A 683 17.74 -31.12 -18.67
N THR A 684 17.03 -31.05 -19.80
CA THR A 684 16.47 -29.81 -20.36
C THR A 684 15.47 -29.20 -19.37
N MET A 685 14.54 -30.01 -18.87
CA MET A 685 13.55 -29.60 -17.86
C MET A 685 14.23 -29.11 -16.58
N LEU A 686 15.22 -29.83 -16.06
CA LEU A 686 15.97 -29.43 -14.87
C LEU A 686 16.73 -28.11 -15.07
N THR A 687 17.35 -27.93 -16.24
CA THR A 687 18.10 -26.71 -16.58
C THR A 687 17.16 -25.51 -16.71
N THR A 688 16.00 -25.67 -17.38
CA THR A 688 14.96 -24.64 -17.46
C THR A 688 14.44 -24.29 -16.08
N PHE A 689 14.18 -25.29 -15.21
CA PHE A 689 13.76 -25.05 -13.83
C PHE A 689 14.81 -24.26 -13.04
N LEU A 690 16.09 -24.63 -13.12
CA LEU A 690 17.17 -23.90 -12.45
C LEU A 690 17.26 -22.45 -12.95
N SER A 691 17.03 -22.22 -14.24
CA SER A 691 16.95 -20.88 -14.84
C SER A 691 15.79 -20.06 -14.27
N ILE A 692 14.61 -20.67 -14.09
CA ILE A 692 13.44 -20.02 -13.50
C ILE A 692 13.70 -19.61 -12.05
N VAL A 693 14.28 -20.51 -11.25
CA VAL A 693 14.56 -20.24 -9.84
C VAL A 693 15.61 -19.13 -9.69
N ALA A 694 16.62 -19.09 -10.57
CA ALA A 694 17.64 -18.05 -10.62
C ALA A 694 17.04 -16.69 -11.01
N SER A 695 16.24 -16.68 -12.07
CA SER A 695 15.64 -15.47 -12.61
C SER A 695 14.59 -14.86 -11.66
N GLN A 696 13.75 -15.69 -11.03
CA GLN A 696 12.86 -15.29 -9.94
C GLN A 696 13.65 -14.70 -8.76
N GLY A 697 14.80 -15.29 -8.40
CA GLY A 697 15.69 -14.74 -7.37
C GLY A 697 16.17 -13.33 -7.67
N LEU A 698 16.59 -13.07 -8.91
CA LEU A 698 16.99 -11.74 -9.37
C LEU A 698 15.81 -10.75 -9.33
N GLY A 699 14.63 -11.16 -9.79
CA GLY A 699 13.44 -10.32 -9.74
C GLY A 699 13.03 -9.95 -8.31
N LEU A 700 13.06 -10.91 -7.37
CA LEU A 700 12.83 -10.66 -5.94
C LEU A 700 13.85 -9.70 -5.34
N ALA A 701 15.13 -9.82 -5.74
CA ALA A 701 16.20 -8.93 -5.30
C ALA A 701 15.97 -7.48 -5.76
N ILE A 702 15.61 -7.28 -7.03
CA ILE A 702 15.29 -5.95 -7.58
C ILE A 702 14.03 -5.38 -6.92
N GLY A 703 12.97 -6.18 -6.78
CA GLY A 703 11.73 -5.77 -6.11
C GLY A 703 11.94 -5.36 -4.66
N ALA A 704 12.78 -6.11 -3.92
CA ALA A 704 13.14 -5.81 -2.54
C ALA A 704 14.00 -4.54 -2.41
N ALA A 705 14.85 -4.25 -3.39
CA ALA A 705 15.78 -3.12 -3.33
C ALA A 705 15.10 -1.76 -3.58
N PHE A 706 14.18 -1.68 -4.54
CA PHE A 706 13.59 -0.39 -4.96
C PHE A 706 12.23 -0.09 -4.33
N MET A 707 11.44 -1.10 -3.95
CA MET A 707 10.11 -0.95 -3.32
C MET A 707 9.15 0.02 -4.06
N ASP A 708 9.43 0.28 -5.33
CA ASP A 708 8.71 1.16 -6.24
C ASP A 708 8.59 0.43 -7.57
N LEU A 709 7.36 0.29 -8.05
CA LEU A 709 7.06 -0.50 -9.24
C LEU A 709 7.70 0.08 -10.50
N LYS A 710 7.71 1.41 -10.66
CA LYS A 710 8.23 2.05 -11.88
C LYS A 710 9.76 1.97 -11.94
N LYS A 711 10.43 2.15 -10.81
CA LYS A 711 11.90 2.05 -10.74
C LYS A 711 12.39 0.61 -10.90
N ALA A 712 11.68 -0.34 -10.30
CA ALA A 712 12.05 -1.75 -10.37
C ALA A 712 11.88 -2.32 -11.79
N THR A 713 10.80 -1.96 -12.49
CA THR A 713 10.54 -2.45 -13.86
C THR A 713 11.54 -1.89 -14.88
N THR A 714 11.94 -0.62 -14.77
CA THR A 714 12.94 -0.02 -15.67
C THR A 714 14.32 -0.63 -15.48
N LEU A 715 14.75 -0.86 -14.23
CA LEU A 715 16.04 -1.53 -13.99
C LEU A 715 16.02 -2.98 -14.48
N ALA A 716 14.92 -3.68 -14.25
CA ALA A 716 14.78 -5.06 -14.70
C ALA A 716 14.82 -5.16 -16.22
N SER A 717 14.07 -4.32 -16.96
CA SER A 717 14.08 -4.36 -18.42
C SER A 717 15.47 -4.10 -19.00
N VAL A 718 16.22 -3.12 -18.47
CA VAL A 718 17.61 -2.85 -18.86
C VAL A 718 18.52 -4.05 -18.56
N THR A 719 18.41 -4.63 -17.37
CA THR A 719 19.22 -5.79 -16.96
C THR A 719 18.92 -7.01 -17.83
N MET A 720 17.64 -7.29 -18.10
CA MET A 720 17.22 -8.40 -18.93
C MET A 720 17.64 -8.22 -20.39
N MET A 721 17.51 -7.02 -20.95
CA MET A 721 17.99 -6.69 -22.30
C MET A 721 19.49 -6.93 -22.42
N ALA A 722 20.27 -6.46 -21.45
CA ALA A 722 21.71 -6.70 -21.40
C ALA A 722 22.04 -8.21 -21.32
N PHE A 723 21.29 -8.97 -20.51
CA PHE A 723 21.48 -10.43 -20.38
C PHE A 723 21.09 -11.21 -21.63
N MET A 724 20.10 -10.74 -22.39
CA MET A 724 19.73 -11.32 -23.69
C MET A 724 20.83 -11.07 -24.73
N LEU A 725 21.31 -9.83 -24.86
CA LEU A 725 22.40 -9.51 -25.81
C LEU A 725 23.70 -10.25 -25.44
N ALA A 726 24.01 -10.37 -24.15
CA ALA A 726 25.18 -11.07 -23.63
C ALA A 726 25.01 -12.60 -23.53
N GLY A 727 23.82 -13.14 -23.84
CA GLY A 727 23.46 -14.55 -23.68
C GLY A 727 24.22 -15.51 -24.61
N GLY A 728 24.97 -14.98 -25.58
CA GLY A 728 25.91 -15.75 -26.41
C GLY A 728 25.36 -16.25 -27.74
N PHE A 729 24.08 -16.01 -28.04
CA PHE A 729 23.49 -16.21 -29.36
C PHE A 729 23.77 -15.02 -30.29
N PHE A 730 23.32 -13.81 -29.93
CA PHE A 730 23.49 -12.61 -30.76
C PHE A 730 24.95 -12.13 -30.86
N VAL A 731 25.64 -12.06 -29.72
CA VAL A 731 27.03 -11.58 -29.66
C VAL A 731 27.95 -12.70 -29.18
N GLN A 732 28.65 -13.33 -30.11
CA GLN A 732 29.59 -14.41 -29.81
C GLN A 732 30.97 -13.89 -29.36
N ARG A 733 31.49 -12.85 -30.04
CA ARG A 733 32.78 -12.20 -29.72
C ARG A 733 32.53 -10.87 -29.03
N VAL A 734 32.74 -10.85 -27.72
CA VAL A 734 32.57 -9.66 -26.88
C VAL A 734 33.94 -9.05 -26.56
N HIS A 735 34.06 -7.73 -26.67
CA HIS A 735 35.29 -7.02 -26.35
C HIS A 735 35.71 -7.28 -24.88
N PRO A 736 37.02 -7.47 -24.56
CA PRO A 736 37.47 -7.83 -23.22
C PRO A 736 36.92 -6.94 -22.09
N PHE A 737 36.79 -5.62 -22.35
CA PHE A 737 36.27 -4.65 -21.39
C PHE A 737 34.86 -4.98 -20.85
N ILE A 738 33.94 -5.45 -21.70
CA ILE A 738 32.55 -5.75 -21.31
C ILE A 738 32.30 -7.26 -21.15
N LYS A 739 33.34 -8.10 -21.26
CA LYS A 739 33.20 -9.56 -21.20
C LYS A 739 32.60 -10.06 -19.88
N TRP A 740 32.79 -9.33 -18.79
CA TRP A 740 32.29 -9.70 -17.46
C TRP A 740 30.76 -9.81 -17.38
N ILE A 741 30.02 -9.06 -18.20
CA ILE A 741 28.55 -9.07 -18.17
C ILE A 741 27.97 -10.45 -18.55
N ARG A 742 28.68 -11.20 -19.39
CA ARG A 742 28.30 -12.57 -19.78
C ARG A 742 28.33 -13.51 -18.58
N TYR A 743 29.32 -13.34 -17.70
CA TYR A 743 29.47 -14.19 -16.52
C TYR A 743 28.47 -13.84 -15.41
N LEU A 744 27.83 -12.67 -15.46
CA LEU A 744 26.74 -12.28 -14.57
C LEU A 744 25.38 -12.76 -15.07
N SER A 745 25.23 -13.01 -16.37
CA SER A 745 23.97 -13.42 -17.00
C SER A 745 23.69 -14.91 -16.76
N PHE A 746 22.63 -15.22 -16.01
CA PHE A 746 22.16 -16.60 -15.88
C PHE A 746 21.73 -17.19 -17.24
N ASN A 747 21.18 -16.37 -18.15
CA ASN A 747 20.78 -16.79 -19.50
C ASN A 747 21.96 -17.33 -20.31
N TYR A 748 23.17 -16.78 -20.11
CA TYR A 748 24.37 -17.27 -20.79
C TYR A 748 24.70 -18.72 -20.38
N TYR A 749 24.60 -19.05 -19.09
CA TYR A 749 24.83 -20.40 -18.59
C TYR A 749 23.70 -21.36 -18.98
N THR A 750 22.43 -20.93 -18.84
CA THR A 750 21.26 -21.72 -19.26
C THR A 750 21.39 -22.13 -20.74
N TYR A 751 21.63 -21.16 -21.63
CA TYR A 751 21.79 -21.43 -23.05
C TYR A 751 22.93 -22.41 -23.34
N LYS A 752 24.09 -22.23 -22.70
CA LYS A 752 25.24 -23.13 -22.89
C LYS A 752 24.96 -24.55 -22.40
N ILE A 753 24.30 -24.72 -21.26
CA ILE A 753 23.92 -26.05 -20.73
C ILE A 753 22.92 -26.72 -21.68
N LEU A 754 21.90 -25.99 -22.15
CA LEU A 754 20.91 -26.54 -23.07
C LEU A 754 21.54 -27.00 -24.39
N LEU A 755 22.50 -26.24 -24.94
CA LEU A 755 23.25 -26.68 -26.13
C LEU A 755 24.05 -27.97 -25.88
N LYS A 756 24.72 -28.09 -24.73
CA LYS A 756 25.48 -29.29 -24.34
C LYS A 756 24.60 -30.53 -24.13
N ILE A 757 23.33 -30.34 -23.76
CA ILE A 757 22.38 -31.44 -23.60
C ILE A 757 21.88 -31.92 -24.97
N GLN A 758 21.64 -30.99 -25.89
CA GLN A 758 21.02 -31.27 -27.19
C GLN A 758 22.01 -31.79 -28.23
N TYR A 759 23.27 -31.33 -28.20
CA TYR A 759 24.27 -31.66 -29.21
C TYR A 759 25.51 -32.33 -28.61
N ASP A 760 25.99 -33.37 -29.29
CA ASP A 760 27.26 -34.03 -28.99
C ASP A 760 28.37 -33.50 -29.94
N ALA A 761 29.63 -33.45 -29.49
CA ALA A 761 30.73 -32.88 -30.27
C ALA A 761 31.05 -33.65 -31.56
N ASP A 762 30.85 -34.97 -31.53
CA ASP A 762 31.16 -35.89 -32.63
C ASP A 762 30.02 -36.04 -33.65
N GLN A 763 28.88 -35.40 -33.40
CA GLN A 763 27.73 -35.50 -34.29
C GLN A 763 28.01 -34.75 -35.61
N LEU A 764 27.72 -35.41 -36.73
CA LEU A 764 27.95 -34.90 -38.08
C LEU A 764 26.68 -34.26 -38.65
N TYR A 765 26.84 -33.20 -39.45
CA TYR A 765 25.78 -32.49 -40.17
C TYR A 765 26.25 -32.06 -41.57
N ASP A 766 25.33 -31.64 -42.45
CA ASP A 766 25.64 -31.15 -43.81
C ASP A 766 26.34 -32.20 -44.70
N CYS A 767 25.98 -33.48 -44.56
CA CYS A 767 26.57 -34.59 -45.32
C CYS A 767 26.23 -34.57 -46.82
N SER A 768 25.27 -33.74 -47.25
CA SER A 768 24.89 -33.55 -48.65
C SER A 768 25.74 -32.53 -49.40
N SER A 769 26.66 -31.85 -48.70
CA SER A 769 27.56 -30.85 -49.29
C SER A 769 28.72 -31.50 -50.05
N PRO A 770 29.21 -30.92 -51.16
CA PRO A 770 30.41 -31.41 -51.87
C PRO A 770 31.68 -31.37 -51.02
N SER A 771 31.64 -30.70 -49.85
CA SER A 771 32.73 -30.63 -48.86
C SER A 771 32.72 -31.79 -47.83
N GLY A 772 31.79 -32.73 -47.92
CA GLY A 772 31.62 -33.84 -46.99
C GLY A 772 30.93 -33.45 -45.67
N CYS A 773 30.66 -34.45 -44.83
CA CYS A 773 30.07 -34.24 -43.50
C CYS A 773 30.96 -33.38 -42.61
N LYS A 774 30.39 -32.38 -41.94
CA LYS A 774 31.09 -31.53 -40.97
C LYS A 774 30.67 -31.90 -39.55
N SER A 775 31.57 -31.79 -38.57
CA SER A 775 31.19 -31.92 -37.16
C SER A 775 30.43 -30.68 -36.71
N ILE A 776 29.36 -30.87 -35.93
CA ILE A 776 28.53 -29.80 -35.35
C ILE A 776 29.37 -28.78 -34.55
N ALA A 777 30.45 -29.24 -33.90
CA ALA A 777 31.37 -28.38 -33.15
C ALA A 777 32.11 -27.35 -34.03
N THR A 778 32.24 -27.62 -35.34
CA THR A 778 32.89 -26.73 -36.31
C THR A 778 31.95 -25.71 -36.96
N SER A 779 30.64 -25.84 -36.69
CA SER A 779 29.61 -24.95 -37.23
C SER A 779 29.84 -23.49 -36.82
N SER A 780 29.48 -22.55 -37.70
CA SER A 780 29.58 -21.10 -37.43
C SER A 780 28.77 -20.69 -36.19
N SER A 781 27.68 -21.40 -35.90
CA SER A 781 26.77 -21.12 -34.78
C SER A 781 27.30 -21.61 -33.43
N LEU A 782 28.15 -22.65 -33.39
CA LEU A 782 28.70 -23.25 -32.15
C LEU A 782 30.22 -23.03 -31.99
N ARG A 783 30.85 -22.30 -32.91
CA ARG A 783 32.30 -22.08 -32.94
C ARG A 783 32.81 -21.46 -31.63
N GLY A 784 33.64 -22.22 -30.90
CA GLY A 784 34.27 -21.78 -29.66
C GLY A 784 33.48 -22.06 -28.37
N ILE A 785 32.36 -22.78 -28.46
CA ILE A 785 31.64 -23.30 -27.29
C ILE A 785 32.11 -24.74 -27.08
N PRO A 786 32.84 -25.05 -25.98
CA PRO A 786 33.16 -26.44 -25.65
C PRO A 786 31.86 -27.16 -25.33
N LEU A 787 31.55 -28.23 -26.08
CA LEU A 787 30.35 -29.06 -25.88
C LEU A 787 30.54 -30.10 -24.78
N ASP A 788 31.79 -30.32 -24.34
CA ASP A 788 32.09 -31.25 -23.24
C ASP A 788 31.87 -30.64 -21.85
N GLY A 789 31.30 -31.45 -20.96
CA GLY A 789 31.16 -31.22 -19.52
C GLY A 789 30.29 -30.03 -19.11
N GLY A 790 29.07 -30.27 -18.61
CA GLY A 790 28.11 -29.22 -18.20
C GLY A 790 28.06 -28.88 -16.69
N ILE A 791 28.83 -29.60 -15.87
CA ILE A 791 28.74 -29.51 -14.39
C ILE A 791 29.23 -28.14 -13.88
N LYS A 792 30.26 -27.56 -14.52
CA LYS A 792 30.81 -26.25 -14.12
C LYS A 792 29.76 -25.15 -14.27
N GLU A 793 29.08 -25.09 -15.41
CA GLU A 793 28.02 -24.13 -15.64
C GLU A 793 26.82 -24.34 -14.71
N ALA A 794 26.41 -25.60 -14.48
CA ALA A 794 25.33 -25.92 -13.54
C ALA A 794 25.68 -25.48 -12.10
N THR A 795 26.93 -25.67 -11.67
CA THR A 795 27.41 -25.23 -10.35
C THR A 795 27.37 -23.71 -10.22
N VAL A 796 27.79 -22.97 -11.25
CA VAL A 796 27.69 -21.50 -11.26
C VAL A 796 26.23 -21.04 -11.19
N MET A 797 25.32 -21.69 -11.90
CA MET A 797 23.89 -21.40 -11.81
C MET A 797 23.35 -21.64 -10.40
N LEU A 798 23.72 -22.73 -9.74
CA LEU A 798 23.35 -22.98 -8.34
C LEU A 798 23.86 -21.87 -7.41
N ILE A 799 25.12 -21.43 -7.58
CA ILE A 799 25.68 -20.31 -6.82
C ILE A 799 24.88 -19.03 -7.06
N MET A 800 24.49 -18.73 -8.30
CA MET A 800 23.65 -17.57 -8.62
C MET A 800 22.28 -17.64 -7.96
N VAL A 801 21.64 -18.82 -7.95
CA VAL A 801 20.36 -19.04 -7.25
C VAL A 801 20.47 -18.65 -5.78
N PHE A 802 21.47 -19.16 -5.07
CA PHE A 802 21.66 -18.81 -3.66
C PHE A 802 22.05 -17.34 -3.47
N GLY A 803 22.94 -16.82 -4.33
CA GLY A 803 23.42 -15.44 -4.27
C GLY A 803 22.30 -14.41 -4.44
N TYR A 804 21.43 -14.56 -5.43
CA TYR A 804 20.31 -13.65 -5.64
C TYR A 804 19.27 -13.70 -4.51
N ARG A 805 18.99 -14.89 -3.96
CA ARG A 805 18.06 -15.03 -2.81
C ARG A 805 18.64 -14.39 -1.55
N LEU A 806 19.93 -14.56 -1.31
CA LEU A 806 20.63 -13.92 -0.20
C LEU A 806 20.64 -12.40 -0.35
N LEU A 807 20.85 -11.88 -1.56
CA LEU A 807 20.75 -10.45 -1.85
C LEU A 807 19.33 -9.92 -1.61
N ALA A 808 18.30 -10.64 -2.05
CA ALA A 808 16.90 -10.29 -1.77
C ALA A 808 16.60 -10.25 -0.26
N TYR A 809 17.09 -11.23 0.51
CA TYR A 809 16.93 -11.26 1.97
C TYR A 809 17.61 -10.06 2.64
N PHE A 810 18.85 -9.74 2.25
CA PHE A 810 19.56 -8.59 2.81
C PHE A 810 18.90 -7.25 2.43
N SER A 811 18.38 -7.11 1.21
CA SER A 811 17.59 -5.94 0.79
C SER A 811 16.34 -5.79 1.65
N LEU A 812 15.60 -6.88 1.92
CA LEU A 812 14.45 -6.87 2.82
C LEU A 812 14.83 -6.55 4.28
N LEU A 813 15.99 -7.01 4.75
CA LEU A 813 16.46 -6.73 6.10
C LEU A 813 16.88 -5.26 6.28
N ARG A 814 17.55 -4.69 5.26
CA ARG A 814 17.95 -3.28 5.24
C ARG A 814 16.79 -2.33 5.10
N MET A 815 15.67 -2.79 4.58
CA MET A 815 14.43 -2.05 4.62
C MET A 815 14.03 -1.87 6.08
N LYS A 816 14.46 -0.76 6.69
CA LYS A 816 13.77 -0.17 7.83
C LYS A 816 12.33 0.02 7.35
N LEU A 817 11.46 -0.93 7.68
CA LEU A 817 10.02 -0.73 7.67
C LEU A 817 9.79 0.46 8.60
N ARG A 818 9.91 1.68 8.07
CA ARG A 818 9.34 2.88 8.71
C ARG A 818 7.85 2.58 8.71
N VAL A 819 7.39 2.10 9.88
CA VAL A 819 5.97 1.93 10.20
C VAL A 819 5.34 3.30 10.23
#